data_AF-A0A3R8ITR7-F1
#
_entry.id   AF-A0A3R8ITR7-F1
#
_cell.length_a   1.000
_cell.length_b   1.000
_cell.length_c   1.000
_cell.angle_alpha   90.00
_cell.angle_beta   90.00
_cell.angle_gamma   90.00
#
_symmetry.space_group_name_H-M   'P 1'
#
loop_
_entity.id
_entity.type
_entity.pdbx_description
1 polymer ?
#
loop_
_entity_poly.entity_id
_entity_poly.type
_entity_poly.pdbx_seq_one_letter_code
_entity_poly.pdbx_strand_id
1 'polypeptide(L)'
;MKKSRFPFSRCFWPCGFAVWLLIATGCEKEALLARNRMDADNPSTRAEAVLPETDARHVPIRRADWRWQNESQFVVESVVGEIASTLAALRGGESGRPAFVPVSVSARERRADRTDEAGGADLTYDVTVTPALADGPGAWSGALSITGAIWDADVYAPMARELARHLNVVLPNTDAGVPAPPVDARADTAFAKALAEADGPGIERINRLISSQMEDDLRMPSTHDRAALLLAVFALRDAAGEFTTITTALNRMAAQITLAEVLGDEATRASEAHYFARAALVTLFNDQRRALVMLDRIDVTEGLAWAGWKRALQTRITGDYRIAPPAGTTEFLLERRERYRAYAQRVDGKRAWAAWEEFPERWKTMPDWFRIVRGQGTSVGTGHILLELGLTIEEREIKTVYGLSVRGAEESGTGGGAGGRGTPGKAKAIDDDAWIAALNVTPGQLLAPGGRDGGGVSVRIIDWGLWADQLQRHLCHTIRGDHRFLMNQWSVPDYAREYRGQADQKFGRLRLYSFAQRENAVDQAGLDKAQRDVIAKMQAAPELVPPAFWSLVRYQVRKMPLHDFMPADDIAAWRRHSPLPGTAYDPQPTYAYYALDHRRDQAAVLDSLLERAPYDIGIVRRVLYFRFKDKVPAEAAEELYAPVLAYDANASERLAKMSAGTPGSQLVWLEKAAQIDPHNLYKLADYWVEQGDAAKAEETYLKAFAVNPGSVQAANHSLWMVNRFEDTGRPAQAAALAKQAGQTWSHRGLFAQGWLLERRGNYKEALMFYERLAERYDAPEVLLAAVHRIEVKAGATPLTRPYAKRLREELPQGRHKVSLGDLRGPPETGMRFLGTSKLLRSSGLEQSDIVVAVRGYRVTGYKSYIMLRDLDFGVPLPLIVWRDGGYREVVTPAVHSNLFGVEIGDYKAAR
;
A
#
# COMPACT_ATOMS: atom_id res chain seq x y z
N MET A 1 0.85 29.42 18.99
CA MET A 1 1.73 29.32 20.18
C MET A 1 1.11 30.04 21.38
N LYS A 2 0.49 29.28 22.29
CA LYS A 2 0.29 29.63 23.71
C LYS A 2 0.57 28.34 24.49
N LYS A 3 1.51 28.41 25.43
CA LYS A 3 1.98 27.30 26.27
C LYS A 3 0.89 26.94 27.28
N SER A 4 0.42 25.69 27.29
CA SER A 4 -0.25 25.09 28.45
C SER A 4 0.65 24.00 29.02
N ARG A 5 1.10 24.22 30.26
CA ARG A 5 1.80 23.25 31.10
C ARG A 5 0.76 22.35 31.77
N PHE A 6 0.96 21.04 31.75
CA PHE A 6 0.32 20.12 32.69
C PHE A 6 1.41 19.45 33.56
N PRO A 7 1.20 19.29 34.87
CA PRO A 7 2.22 18.78 35.78
C PRO A 7 2.17 17.24 35.89
N PHE A 8 3.33 16.61 35.82
CA PHE A 8 3.54 15.22 36.22
C PHE A 8 3.80 15.18 37.74
N SER A 9 2.96 14.44 38.47
CA SER A 9 3.26 13.99 39.83
C SER A 9 3.38 12.46 39.86
N ARG A 10 4.46 12.00 40.49
CA ARG A 10 4.84 10.61 40.74
C ARG A 10 3.91 9.95 41.77
N CYS A 11 3.62 8.65 41.58
CA CYS A 11 3.59 7.66 42.67
C CYS A 11 3.65 6.22 42.13
N PHE A 12 4.33 5.35 42.88
CA PHE A 12 4.78 4.00 42.56
C PHE A 12 3.82 2.93 43.15
N TRP A 13 3.46 1.90 42.34
CA TRP A 13 3.32 0.44 42.65
C TRP A 13 2.27 -0.07 43.69
N PRO A 14 1.97 -1.39 43.77
CA PRO A 14 1.48 -2.34 42.74
C PRO A 14 0.36 -3.30 43.29
N CYS A 15 -0.36 -4.04 42.43
CA CYS A 15 -1.10 -5.32 42.68
C CYS A 15 -2.03 -5.54 41.47
N GLY A 16 -2.28 -6.70 40.88
CA GLY A 16 -1.89 -8.09 41.11
C GLY A 16 -2.78 -8.94 40.19
N PHE A 17 -2.18 -9.92 39.51
CA PHE A 17 -2.77 -11.17 38.98
C PHE A 17 -4.22 -11.18 38.45
N ALA A 18 -4.42 -11.48 37.16
CA ALA A 18 -4.75 -12.84 36.69
C ALA A 18 -5.42 -12.85 35.29
N VAL A 19 -4.68 -13.42 34.33
CA VAL A 19 -5.09 -14.45 33.34
C VAL A 19 -6.50 -14.35 32.72
N TRP A 20 -6.57 -13.97 31.43
CA TRP A 20 -6.83 -14.93 30.34
C TRP A 20 -6.38 -14.32 29.02
N LEU A 21 -5.34 -14.93 28.47
CA LEU A 21 -4.66 -14.60 27.22
C LEU A 21 -4.69 -15.90 26.41
N LEU A 22 -5.06 -15.85 25.14
CA LEU A 22 -4.53 -16.78 24.16
C LEU A 22 -4.16 -16.01 22.91
N ILE A 23 -2.88 -15.67 22.88
CA ILE A 23 -2.07 -15.28 21.75
C ILE A 23 -1.79 -16.54 20.92
N ALA A 24 -1.81 -16.38 19.60
CA ALA A 24 -0.95 -17.16 18.73
C ALA A 24 0.12 -16.22 18.17
N THR A 25 1.41 -16.52 18.38
CA THR A 25 2.49 -16.25 17.41
C THR A 25 3.66 -17.27 17.35
N GLY A 26 3.45 -18.53 16.93
CA GLY A 26 4.47 -19.46 16.37
C GLY A 26 4.40 -19.65 14.85
N CYS A 27 5.09 -20.57 14.21
CA CYS A 27 4.35 -21.55 13.40
C CYS A 27 5.03 -21.91 12.12
N GLU A 28 4.93 -23.21 11.96
CA GLU A 28 4.62 -24.04 10.84
C GLU A 28 5.07 -23.54 9.52
N LYS A 29 6.14 -24.10 9.06
CA LYS A 29 6.11 -24.87 7.82
C LYS A 29 7.43 -25.66 7.96
N GLU A 30 7.41 -26.94 8.23
CA GLU A 30 6.29 -27.75 8.70
C GLU A 30 5.94 -27.50 10.17
N ALA A 31 6.81 -26.80 10.94
CA ALA A 31 6.52 -26.20 12.26
C ALA A 31 7.12 -24.77 12.50
N LEU A 32 7.91 -24.14 11.58
CA LEU A 32 8.22 -22.68 11.62
C LEU A 32 8.48 -21.85 10.31
N LEU A 33 8.36 -22.37 9.09
CA LEU A 33 8.27 -21.60 7.82
C LEU A 33 6.91 -20.80 7.65
N ALA A 34 6.06 -20.58 8.69
CA ALA A 34 4.88 -19.65 8.71
C ALA A 34 5.01 -18.44 9.66
N ARG A 35 6.14 -18.19 10.37
CA ARG A 35 6.23 -16.94 11.16
C ARG A 35 7.41 -15.98 10.97
N ASN A 36 8.36 -16.18 10.05
CA ASN A 36 9.30 -15.11 9.63
C ASN A 36 9.32 -14.83 8.10
N ARG A 37 8.12 -14.76 7.51
CA ARG A 37 7.79 -13.97 6.29
C ARG A 37 7.52 -12.47 6.61
N MET A 38 7.99 -11.96 7.74
CA MET A 38 7.71 -10.62 8.28
C MET A 38 9.05 -10.14 8.86
N ASP A 39 9.76 -9.12 8.37
CA ASP A 39 9.29 -7.80 8.01
C ASP A 39 10.03 -7.17 6.81
N ALA A 40 9.26 -6.38 6.06
CA ALA A 40 9.56 -5.58 4.87
C ALA A 40 9.85 -6.37 3.57
N ASP A 41 8.84 -6.34 2.69
CA ASP A 41 8.93 -6.58 1.24
C ASP A 41 8.88 -8.00 0.64
N ASN A 42 7.77 -8.71 0.90
CA ASN A 42 7.05 -9.35 -0.21
C ASN A 42 5.53 -9.52 0.06
N PRO A 43 4.65 -8.63 -0.44
CA PRO A 43 3.21 -8.95 -0.57
C PRO A 43 2.90 -10.01 -1.66
N SER A 44 3.91 -10.59 -2.34
CA SER A 44 3.72 -11.54 -3.45
C SER A 44 3.79 -13.04 -3.08
N THR A 45 3.82 -13.42 -1.82
CA THR A 45 3.50 -14.80 -1.40
C THR A 45 2.71 -14.76 -0.09
N ARG A 46 1.46 -14.30 -0.16
CA ARG A 46 0.44 -14.82 0.76
C ARG A 46 0.45 -16.33 0.57
N ALA A 47 0.75 -17.07 1.64
CA ALA A 47 0.65 -18.53 1.63
C ALA A 47 -0.67 -18.92 0.96
N GLU A 48 -0.65 -19.94 0.11
CA GLU A 48 -1.88 -20.61 -0.31
C GLU A 48 -2.74 -20.73 0.95
N ALA A 49 -3.84 -19.97 0.96
CA ALA A 49 -4.80 -20.04 2.03
C ALA A 49 -5.47 -21.40 1.83
N VAL A 50 -4.90 -22.45 2.42
CA VAL A 50 -5.63 -23.67 2.68
C VAL A 50 -6.75 -23.24 3.62
N LEU A 51 -7.92 -22.98 3.03
CA LEU A 51 -9.14 -22.75 3.79
C LEU A 51 -9.32 -24.00 4.66
N PRO A 52 -9.39 -23.89 5.99
CA PRO A 52 -9.78 -25.03 6.80
C PRO A 52 -11.24 -25.34 6.46
N GLU A 53 -11.45 -26.29 5.54
CA GLU A 53 -12.75 -26.67 4.98
C GLU A 53 -13.74 -27.19 6.04
N THR A 54 -13.28 -27.50 7.25
CA THR A 54 -14.07 -28.25 8.23
C THR A 54 -14.97 -27.40 9.13
N ASP A 55 -14.73 -26.09 9.29
CA ASP A 55 -15.51 -25.21 10.20
C ASP A 55 -16.02 -23.90 9.56
N ALA A 56 -15.67 -23.62 8.30
CA ALA A 56 -16.10 -22.39 7.65
C ALA A 56 -17.51 -22.50 7.07
N ARG A 57 -18.34 -21.47 7.29
CA ARG A 57 -19.66 -21.35 6.67
C ARG A 57 -19.55 -20.50 5.42
N HIS A 58 -19.89 -21.10 4.28
CA HIS A 58 -20.09 -20.35 3.06
C HIS A 58 -21.30 -19.43 3.23
N VAL A 59 -21.09 -18.12 3.03
CA VAL A 59 -22.18 -17.16 2.87
C VAL A 59 -22.32 -16.92 1.36
N PRO A 60 -23.17 -17.67 0.64
CA PRO A 60 -23.33 -17.51 -0.80
C PRO A 60 -23.89 -16.12 -1.12
N ILE A 61 -23.35 -15.44 -2.14
CA ILE A 61 -23.94 -14.21 -2.64
C ILE A 61 -25.18 -14.52 -3.48
N ARG A 62 -26.25 -13.78 -3.22
CA ARG A 62 -27.40 -13.71 -4.12
C ARG A 62 -27.06 -12.85 -5.34
N ARG A 63 -26.31 -13.41 -6.29
CA ARG A 63 -25.89 -12.71 -7.53
C ARG A 63 -27.06 -12.16 -8.33
N ALA A 64 -28.24 -12.77 -8.20
CA ALA A 64 -29.45 -12.36 -8.88
C ALA A 64 -29.96 -10.96 -8.47
N ASP A 65 -29.46 -10.42 -7.35
CA ASP A 65 -29.92 -9.14 -6.79
C ASP A 65 -28.98 -7.97 -7.16
N TRP A 66 -27.85 -8.21 -7.83
CA TRP A 66 -26.96 -7.14 -8.27
C TRP A 66 -27.56 -6.34 -9.43
N ARG A 67 -27.37 -5.02 -9.38
CA ARG A 67 -27.78 -4.11 -10.47
C ARG A 67 -27.04 -4.40 -11.78
N TRP A 68 -25.75 -4.74 -11.70
CA TRP A 68 -24.90 -5.06 -12.86
C TRP A 68 -24.40 -6.49 -12.79
N GLN A 69 -24.21 -7.11 -13.96
CA GLN A 69 -23.68 -8.47 -14.11
C GLN A 69 -22.23 -8.56 -13.61
N ASN A 70 -21.44 -7.51 -13.84
CA ASN A 70 -20.03 -7.42 -13.51
C ASN A 70 -19.55 -5.95 -13.53
N GLU A 71 -18.29 -5.74 -13.13
CA GLU A 71 -17.68 -4.41 -13.08
C GLU A 71 -17.59 -3.71 -14.43
N SER A 72 -17.34 -4.43 -15.53
CA SER A 72 -17.23 -3.80 -16.85
C SER A 72 -18.58 -3.30 -17.38
N GLN A 73 -19.69 -3.99 -17.08
CA GLN A 73 -21.02 -3.45 -17.36
C GLN A 73 -21.29 -2.17 -16.56
N PHE A 74 -20.91 -2.13 -15.27
CA PHE A 74 -21.00 -0.91 -14.47
C PHE A 74 -20.23 0.25 -15.10
N VAL A 75 -19.02 0.01 -15.59
CA VAL A 75 -18.21 1.02 -16.30
C VAL A 75 -18.95 1.50 -17.56
N VAL A 76 -19.37 0.59 -18.43
CA VAL A 76 -20.07 0.93 -19.68
C VAL A 76 -21.33 1.74 -19.42
N GLU A 77 -22.22 1.27 -18.53
CA GLU A 77 -23.46 2.00 -18.24
C GLU A 77 -23.21 3.37 -17.60
N SER A 78 -22.16 3.50 -16.78
CA SER A 78 -21.80 4.78 -16.18
C SER A 78 -21.30 5.79 -17.21
N VAL A 79 -20.38 5.37 -18.09
CA VAL A 79 -19.83 6.24 -19.15
C VAL A 79 -20.93 6.63 -20.13
N VAL A 80 -21.71 5.66 -20.61
CA VAL A 80 -22.83 5.90 -21.53
C VAL A 80 -23.89 6.78 -20.87
N GLY A 81 -24.18 6.58 -19.58
CA GLY A 81 -25.12 7.40 -18.82
C GLY A 81 -24.75 8.88 -18.78
N GLU A 82 -23.48 9.20 -18.49
CA GLU A 82 -23.00 10.59 -18.47
C GLU A 82 -23.04 11.25 -19.86
N ILE A 83 -22.66 10.50 -20.91
CA ILE A 83 -22.75 10.97 -22.30
C ILE A 83 -24.22 11.22 -22.69
N ALA A 84 -25.08 10.24 -22.45
CA ALA A 84 -26.47 10.29 -22.87
C ALA A 84 -27.26 11.37 -22.15
N SER A 85 -27.06 11.54 -20.83
CA SER A 85 -27.67 12.64 -20.06
C SER A 85 -27.23 14.00 -20.60
N THR A 86 -25.96 14.17 -20.95
CA THR A 86 -25.44 15.43 -21.51
C THR A 86 -26.06 15.72 -22.88
N LEU A 87 -26.06 14.75 -23.79
CA LEU A 87 -26.66 14.91 -25.12
C LEU A 87 -28.17 15.15 -25.04
N ALA A 88 -28.88 14.49 -24.13
CA ALA A 88 -30.30 14.72 -23.91
C ALA A 88 -30.58 16.15 -23.40
N ALA A 89 -29.71 16.70 -22.55
CA ALA A 89 -29.82 18.07 -22.06
C ALA A 89 -29.53 19.14 -23.14
N LEU A 90 -28.79 18.77 -24.19
CA LEU A 90 -28.51 19.61 -25.36
C LEU A 90 -29.62 19.60 -26.42
N ARG A 91 -30.69 18.83 -26.19
CA ARG A 91 -31.81 18.70 -27.13
C ARG A 91 -32.59 20.01 -27.24
N GLY A 92 -32.65 20.56 -28.45
CA GLY A 92 -33.41 21.77 -28.80
C GLY A 92 -32.54 23.01 -29.01
N GLY A 93 -32.23 23.33 -30.27
CA GLY A 93 -31.76 24.62 -30.80
C GLY A 93 -30.47 25.24 -30.23
N GLU A 94 -29.84 26.13 -31.00
CA GLU A 94 -28.61 26.85 -30.65
C GLU A 94 -28.77 27.87 -29.50
N SER A 95 -30.01 28.19 -29.10
CA SER A 95 -30.33 29.32 -28.21
C SER A 95 -30.95 28.96 -26.85
N GLY A 96 -31.14 27.67 -26.54
CA GLY A 96 -31.77 27.20 -25.30
C GLY A 96 -30.78 26.79 -24.22
N ARG A 97 -30.95 27.30 -22.99
CA ARG A 97 -30.24 26.81 -21.80
C ARG A 97 -30.48 25.30 -21.62
N PRO A 98 -29.48 24.54 -21.13
CA PRO A 98 -29.62 23.11 -20.97
C PRO A 98 -30.75 22.76 -19.98
N ALA A 99 -31.53 21.75 -20.32
CA ALA A 99 -32.66 21.27 -19.53
C ALA A 99 -32.39 19.87 -18.99
N PHE A 100 -32.77 19.60 -17.75
CA PHE A 100 -32.58 18.27 -17.17
C PHE A 100 -33.55 17.25 -17.81
N VAL A 101 -33.00 16.20 -18.39
CA VAL A 101 -33.75 15.05 -18.93
C VAL A 101 -33.28 13.79 -18.21
N PRO A 102 -34.14 13.11 -17.44
CA PRO A 102 -33.79 11.81 -16.87
C PRO A 102 -33.46 10.81 -17.99
N VAL A 103 -32.34 10.10 -17.86
CA VAL A 103 -31.94 9.05 -18.80
C VAL A 103 -31.73 7.74 -18.05
N SER A 104 -32.25 6.65 -18.61
CA SER A 104 -31.92 5.29 -18.18
C SER A 104 -31.08 4.59 -19.25
N VAL A 105 -30.09 3.84 -18.79
CA VAL A 105 -29.18 3.06 -19.65
C VAL A 105 -29.22 1.62 -19.17
N SER A 106 -29.26 0.69 -20.11
CA SER A 106 -29.04 -0.73 -19.87
C SER A 106 -28.04 -1.25 -20.89
N ALA A 107 -27.01 -1.96 -20.42
CA ALA A 107 -26.06 -2.64 -21.27
C ALA A 107 -26.08 -4.14 -20.97
N ARG A 108 -26.07 -4.97 -22.01
CA ARG A 108 -25.98 -6.42 -21.86
C ARG A 108 -24.79 -6.94 -22.64
N GLU A 109 -23.87 -7.62 -21.94
CA GLU A 109 -22.75 -8.30 -22.58
C GLU A 109 -23.29 -9.33 -23.59
N ARG A 110 -22.88 -9.19 -24.85
CA ARG A 110 -23.24 -10.13 -25.91
C ARG A 110 -22.43 -11.40 -25.67
N ARG A 111 -23.11 -12.53 -25.44
CA ARG A 111 -22.41 -13.82 -25.29
C ARG A 111 -21.78 -14.18 -26.63
N ALA A 112 -20.48 -14.48 -26.63
CA ALA A 112 -19.84 -15.10 -27.77
C ALA A 112 -20.56 -16.43 -28.07
N ASP A 113 -20.89 -16.68 -29.34
CA ASP A 113 -21.38 -17.99 -29.74
C ASP A 113 -20.28 -19.03 -29.48
N ARG A 114 -20.67 -20.19 -28.97
CA ARG A 114 -19.79 -21.28 -28.48
C ARG A 114 -18.73 -21.77 -29.48
N THR A 115 -18.76 -21.33 -30.72
CA THR A 115 -17.79 -21.66 -31.77
C THR A 115 -16.52 -20.81 -31.73
N ASP A 116 -16.51 -19.70 -30.98
CA ASP A 116 -15.41 -18.72 -30.94
C ASP A 116 -14.57 -18.82 -29.66
N GLU A 117 -14.49 -20.00 -29.03
CA GLU A 117 -13.62 -20.25 -27.87
C GLU A 117 -12.11 -20.20 -28.22
N ALA A 118 -11.76 -19.96 -29.49
CA ALA A 118 -10.41 -19.76 -29.98
C ALA A 118 -10.12 -18.27 -30.30
N GLY A 119 -9.99 -17.44 -29.25
CA GLY A 119 -9.19 -16.20 -29.24
C GLY A 119 -9.64 -15.01 -30.11
N GLY A 120 -9.92 -13.87 -29.46
CA GLY A 120 -9.69 -12.54 -30.05
C GLY A 120 -10.90 -11.68 -30.44
N ALA A 121 -12.13 -12.06 -30.15
CA ALA A 121 -13.28 -11.17 -30.39
C ALA A 121 -13.36 -10.07 -29.32
N ASP A 122 -13.54 -8.82 -29.75
CA ASP A 122 -13.70 -7.66 -28.85
C ASP A 122 -14.96 -7.82 -27.98
N LEU A 123 -14.84 -7.47 -26.70
CA LEU A 123 -15.97 -7.48 -25.77
C LEU A 123 -17.05 -6.52 -26.28
N THR A 124 -18.25 -7.04 -26.54
CA THR A 124 -19.35 -6.26 -27.13
C THR A 124 -20.56 -6.21 -26.22
N TYR A 125 -21.21 -5.04 -26.14
CA TYR A 125 -22.43 -4.81 -25.39
C TYR A 125 -23.57 -4.40 -26.31
N ASP A 126 -24.75 -4.96 -26.08
CA ASP A 126 -26.01 -4.40 -26.58
C ASP A 126 -26.46 -3.32 -25.60
N VAL A 127 -26.48 -2.06 -26.05
CA VAL A 127 -26.76 -0.88 -25.24
C VAL A 127 -28.10 -0.30 -25.64
N THR A 128 -28.96 -0.04 -24.65
CA THR A 128 -30.22 0.68 -24.81
C THR A 128 -30.21 1.93 -23.95
N VAL A 129 -30.51 3.08 -24.56
CA VAL A 129 -30.63 4.38 -23.89
C VAL A 129 -32.07 4.87 -24.02
N THR A 130 -32.73 5.08 -22.88
CA THR A 130 -34.12 5.54 -22.84
C THR A 130 -34.19 6.90 -22.12
N PRO A 131 -34.26 8.01 -22.88
CA PRO A 131 -34.48 9.34 -22.32
C PRO A 131 -35.96 9.54 -21.96
N ALA A 132 -36.25 10.14 -20.81
CA ALA A 132 -37.60 10.45 -20.36
C ALA A 132 -38.12 11.74 -21.01
N LEU A 133 -38.37 11.68 -22.32
CA LEU A 133 -38.85 12.80 -23.13
C LEU A 133 -40.34 12.61 -23.45
N ALA A 134 -41.17 13.62 -23.18
CA ALA A 134 -42.59 13.58 -23.50
C ALA A 134 -42.85 13.55 -25.02
N ASP A 135 -42.14 14.41 -25.78
CA ASP A 135 -42.26 14.54 -27.22
C ASP A 135 -40.91 14.29 -27.90
N GLY A 136 -40.40 13.05 -27.88
CA GLY A 136 -39.05 12.73 -28.35
C GLY A 136 -38.90 11.43 -29.13
N PRO A 137 -37.74 11.23 -29.77
CA PRO A 137 -37.37 9.94 -30.32
C PRO A 137 -37.35 8.94 -29.14
N GLY A 138 -37.92 7.76 -29.33
CA GLY A 138 -38.01 6.73 -28.29
C GLY A 138 -36.64 6.19 -27.85
N ALA A 139 -36.60 5.00 -27.26
CA ALA A 139 -35.33 4.38 -26.88
C ALA A 139 -34.39 4.24 -28.08
N TRP A 140 -33.12 4.61 -27.91
CA TRP A 140 -32.04 4.29 -28.83
C TRP A 140 -31.46 2.92 -28.46
N SER A 141 -31.09 2.10 -29.44
CA SER A 141 -30.38 0.84 -29.20
C SER A 141 -29.28 0.64 -30.23
N GLY A 142 -28.12 0.15 -29.78
CA GLY A 142 -26.96 -0.10 -30.62
C GLY A 142 -25.96 -1.04 -29.97
N ALA A 143 -24.96 -1.45 -30.74
CA ALA A 143 -23.88 -2.29 -30.27
C ALA A 143 -22.64 -1.43 -29.93
N LEU A 144 -22.04 -1.65 -28.78
CA LEU A 144 -20.80 -1.02 -28.34
C LEU A 144 -19.70 -2.08 -28.25
N SER A 145 -18.69 -1.99 -29.11
CA SER A 145 -17.52 -2.89 -29.09
C SER A 145 -16.37 -2.22 -28.36
N ILE A 146 -15.78 -2.90 -27.38
CA ILE A 146 -14.60 -2.43 -26.64
C ILE A 146 -13.35 -2.79 -27.44
N THR A 147 -13.03 -1.96 -28.45
CA THR A 147 -11.89 -2.14 -29.39
C THR A 147 -10.54 -1.67 -28.84
N GLY A 148 -10.54 -1.08 -27.64
CA GLY A 148 -9.36 -0.50 -26.98
C GLY A 148 -9.45 -0.65 -25.46
N ALA A 149 -8.90 0.30 -24.71
CA ALA A 149 -9.15 0.36 -23.27
C ALA A 149 -10.62 0.73 -23.03
N ILE A 150 -11.27 0.10 -22.05
CA ILE A 150 -12.70 0.35 -21.75
C ILE A 150 -13.03 1.82 -21.41
N TRP A 151 -12.03 2.63 -21.07
CA TRP A 151 -12.18 4.07 -20.81
C TRP A 151 -11.73 4.96 -21.97
N ASP A 152 -11.24 4.41 -23.08
CA ASP A 152 -10.85 5.22 -24.23
C ASP A 152 -12.07 5.93 -24.83
N ALA A 153 -11.95 7.24 -25.09
CA ALA A 153 -13.02 8.02 -25.73
C ALA A 153 -13.38 7.48 -27.12
N ASP A 154 -12.38 6.97 -27.85
CA ASP A 154 -12.54 6.35 -29.17
C ASP A 154 -13.53 5.17 -29.17
N VAL A 155 -13.71 4.49 -28.02
CA VAL A 155 -14.70 3.40 -27.87
C VAL A 155 -16.14 3.93 -27.90
N TYR A 156 -16.38 5.10 -27.30
CA TYR A 156 -17.74 5.64 -27.11
C TYR A 156 -18.12 6.70 -28.16
N ALA A 157 -17.14 7.35 -28.80
CA ALA A 157 -17.40 8.44 -29.75
C ALA A 157 -18.32 8.05 -30.93
N PRO A 158 -18.20 6.86 -31.57
CA PRO A 158 -19.12 6.46 -32.63
C PRO A 158 -20.57 6.37 -32.14
N MET A 159 -20.79 5.70 -31.02
CA MET A 159 -22.09 5.57 -30.37
C MET A 159 -22.66 6.93 -29.96
N ALA A 160 -21.84 7.81 -29.39
CA ALA A 160 -22.24 9.15 -28.99
C ALA A 160 -22.72 10.00 -30.18
N ARG A 161 -22.06 9.91 -31.35
CA ARG A 161 -22.51 10.58 -32.59
C ARG A 161 -23.83 10.02 -33.10
N GLU A 162 -24.04 8.71 -33.03
CA GLU A 162 -25.32 8.10 -33.39
C GLU A 162 -26.45 8.51 -32.45
N LEU A 163 -26.20 8.54 -31.15
CA LEU A 163 -27.15 8.99 -30.15
C LEU A 163 -27.47 10.48 -30.30
N ALA A 164 -26.47 11.32 -30.57
CA ALA A 164 -26.68 12.75 -30.84
C ALA A 164 -27.61 12.95 -32.05
N ARG A 165 -27.37 12.22 -33.15
CA ARG A 165 -28.27 12.22 -34.33
C ARG A 165 -29.67 11.76 -33.98
N HIS A 166 -29.80 10.67 -33.21
CA HIS A 166 -31.10 10.17 -32.74
C HIS A 166 -31.86 11.22 -31.94
N LEU A 167 -31.17 11.94 -31.04
CA LEU A 167 -31.73 12.98 -30.17
C LEU A 167 -31.95 14.34 -30.88
N ASN A 168 -31.55 14.48 -32.14
CA ASN A 168 -31.53 15.74 -32.89
C ASN A 168 -30.66 16.83 -32.23
N VAL A 169 -29.49 16.45 -31.73
CA VAL A 169 -28.46 17.38 -31.27
C VAL A 169 -27.58 17.76 -32.45
N VAL A 170 -27.43 19.07 -32.70
CA VAL A 170 -26.60 19.61 -33.77
C VAL A 170 -25.12 19.47 -33.39
N LEU A 171 -24.31 18.91 -34.29
CA LEU A 171 -22.88 18.67 -34.08
C LEU A 171 -22.01 19.43 -35.12
N PRO A 172 -20.95 20.15 -34.70
CA PRO A 172 -20.18 21.04 -35.60
C PRO A 172 -19.46 20.39 -36.80
N ASN A 173 -19.18 19.08 -36.75
CA ASN A 173 -18.43 18.38 -37.82
C ASN A 173 -19.25 17.40 -38.66
N THR A 174 -20.52 17.22 -38.35
CA THR A 174 -21.42 16.37 -39.15
C THR A 174 -22.51 17.18 -39.85
N ASP A 175 -22.87 18.34 -39.31
CA ASP A 175 -23.92 19.18 -39.86
C ASP A 175 -23.29 20.36 -40.63
N ALA A 176 -23.52 20.39 -41.94
CA ALA A 176 -22.90 21.38 -42.82
C ALA A 176 -23.25 22.82 -42.41
N GLY A 177 -22.26 23.59 -41.97
CA GLY A 177 -22.36 25.04 -41.77
C GLY A 177 -22.25 25.55 -40.33
N VAL A 178 -22.10 24.68 -39.31
CA VAL A 178 -21.94 25.10 -37.90
C VAL A 178 -20.46 25.01 -37.49
N PRO A 179 -19.73 26.13 -37.31
CA PRO A 179 -18.35 26.09 -36.87
C PRO A 179 -18.26 25.64 -35.39
N ALA A 180 -17.24 24.85 -35.06
CA ALA A 180 -16.96 24.52 -33.66
C ALA A 180 -16.55 25.78 -32.87
N PRO A 181 -16.86 25.85 -31.56
CA PRO A 181 -16.39 26.94 -30.73
C PRO A 181 -14.85 27.04 -30.73
N PRO A 182 -14.27 28.26 -30.75
CA PRO A 182 -12.82 28.42 -30.80
C PRO A 182 -12.14 27.95 -29.50
N VAL A 183 -10.94 27.38 -29.65
CA VAL A 183 -10.06 27.02 -28.53
C VAL A 183 -9.37 28.28 -27.97
N ASP A 184 -9.45 28.49 -26.65
CA ASP A 184 -8.73 29.56 -25.94
C ASP A 184 -7.53 28.98 -25.17
N ALA A 185 -6.41 28.83 -25.88
CA ALA A 185 -5.17 28.27 -25.34
C ALA A 185 -4.62 29.08 -24.14
N ARG A 186 -4.88 30.39 -24.08
CA ARG A 186 -4.43 31.24 -22.97
C ARG A 186 -5.26 30.95 -21.72
N ALA A 187 -6.58 30.84 -21.85
CA ALA A 187 -7.44 30.45 -20.75
C ALA A 187 -7.14 29.02 -20.28
N ASP A 188 -6.86 28.09 -21.20
CA ASP A 188 -6.51 26.71 -20.86
C ASP A 188 -5.18 26.62 -20.10
N THR A 189 -4.16 27.37 -20.52
CA THR A 189 -2.88 27.45 -19.80
C THR A 189 -3.04 28.04 -18.40
N ALA A 190 -3.88 29.09 -18.25
CA ALA A 190 -4.17 29.69 -16.95
C ALA A 190 -4.94 28.73 -16.04
N PHE A 191 -5.89 27.97 -16.60
CA PHE A 191 -6.61 26.91 -15.90
C PHE A 191 -5.67 25.80 -15.45
N ALA A 192 -4.81 25.29 -16.34
CA ALA A 192 -3.84 24.25 -16.04
C ALA A 192 -2.89 24.65 -14.91
N LYS A 193 -2.47 25.93 -14.88
CA LYS A 193 -1.66 26.50 -13.80
C LYS A 193 -2.42 26.50 -12.47
N ALA A 194 -3.66 27.00 -12.47
CA ALA A 194 -4.49 27.06 -11.26
C ALA A 194 -4.74 25.66 -10.69
N LEU A 195 -4.99 24.69 -11.57
CA LEU A 195 -5.24 23.30 -11.21
C LEU A 195 -3.98 22.58 -10.72
N ALA A 196 -2.81 22.86 -11.31
CA ALA A 196 -1.53 22.30 -10.86
C ALA A 196 -1.13 22.74 -9.43
N GLU A 197 -1.67 23.87 -8.94
CA GLU A 197 -1.45 24.39 -7.59
C GLU A 197 -2.60 24.09 -6.62
N ALA A 198 -3.63 23.37 -7.06
CA ALA A 198 -4.85 23.19 -6.29
C ALA A 198 -4.74 22.09 -5.21
N ASP A 199 -5.08 22.46 -3.97
CA ASP A 199 -5.37 21.54 -2.85
C ASP A 199 -6.86 21.14 -2.83
N GLY A 200 -7.36 20.47 -1.78
CA GLY A 200 -8.77 20.04 -1.73
C GLY A 200 -9.77 21.18 -1.88
N PRO A 201 -9.67 22.21 -1.03
CA PRO A 201 -10.45 23.42 -1.19
C PRO A 201 -10.27 24.11 -2.56
N GLY A 202 -9.05 24.11 -3.11
CA GLY A 202 -8.74 24.64 -4.43
C GLY A 202 -9.46 23.90 -5.57
N ILE A 203 -9.43 22.57 -5.54
CA ILE A 203 -10.14 21.71 -6.48
C ILE A 203 -11.64 21.99 -6.41
N GLU A 204 -12.23 22.14 -5.22
CA GLU A 204 -13.67 22.44 -5.11
C GLU A 204 -14.01 23.85 -5.65
N ARG A 205 -13.14 24.85 -5.45
CA ARG A 205 -13.35 26.18 -6.05
C ARG A 205 -13.31 26.13 -7.58
N ILE A 206 -12.34 25.41 -8.14
CA ILE A 206 -12.23 25.20 -9.58
C ILE A 206 -13.42 24.39 -10.10
N ASN A 207 -13.83 23.34 -9.40
CA ASN A 207 -15.01 22.53 -9.70
C ASN A 207 -16.27 23.38 -9.84
N ARG A 208 -16.53 24.30 -8.89
CA ARG A 208 -17.66 25.23 -8.97
C ARG A 208 -17.58 26.15 -10.19
N LEU A 209 -16.38 26.69 -10.47
CA LEU A 209 -16.17 27.58 -11.61
C LEU A 209 -16.50 26.89 -12.93
N ILE A 210 -15.92 25.70 -13.17
CA ILE A 210 -16.15 24.98 -14.43
C ILE A 210 -17.57 24.42 -14.49
N SER A 211 -18.13 23.97 -13.36
CA SER A 211 -19.54 23.55 -13.30
C SER A 211 -20.50 24.68 -13.71
N SER A 212 -20.26 25.91 -13.23
CA SER A 212 -21.04 27.08 -13.65
C SER A 212 -20.86 27.40 -15.14
N GLN A 213 -19.65 27.27 -15.68
CA GLN A 213 -19.41 27.45 -17.13
C GLN A 213 -20.17 26.40 -17.95
N MET A 214 -20.27 25.16 -17.46
CA MET A 214 -21.05 24.11 -18.09
C MET A 214 -22.56 24.34 -17.98
N GLU A 215 -23.04 24.91 -16.86
CA GLU A 215 -24.46 25.31 -16.72
C GLU A 215 -24.83 26.41 -17.74
N ASP A 216 -23.90 27.31 -18.02
CA ASP A 216 -24.07 28.36 -19.02
C ASP A 216 -24.04 27.81 -20.45
N ASP A 217 -23.09 26.94 -20.77
CA ASP A 217 -22.97 26.33 -22.10
C ASP A 217 -22.33 24.92 -22.08
N LEU A 218 -23.17 23.88 -22.18
CA LEU A 218 -22.78 22.48 -22.31
C LEU A 218 -22.21 22.11 -23.70
N ARG A 219 -22.22 23.02 -24.69
CA ARG A 219 -21.70 22.74 -26.03
C ARG A 219 -20.20 23.02 -26.15
N MET A 220 -19.62 23.73 -25.18
CA MET A 220 -18.21 24.16 -25.22
C MET A 220 -17.25 22.98 -25.01
N PRO A 221 -16.51 22.53 -26.05
CA PRO A 221 -15.63 21.37 -25.94
C PRO A 221 -14.49 21.57 -24.93
N SER A 222 -13.93 22.78 -24.87
CA SER A 222 -12.87 23.13 -23.92
C SER A 222 -13.30 23.02 -22.46
N THR A 223 -14.58 23.24 -22.15
CA THR A 223 -15.09 23.05 -20.79
C THR A 223 -15.13 21.58 -20.39
N HIS A 224 -15.41 20.68 -21.34
CA HIS A 224 -15.32 19.23 -21.12
C HIS A 224 -13.86 18.76 -20.92
N ASP A 225 -12.90 19.28 -21.69
CA ASP A 225 -11.48 18.99 -21.47
C ASP A 225 -11.00 19.48 -20.09
N ARG A 226 -11.41 20.68 -19.68
CA ARG A 226 -11.14 21.21 -18.33
C ARG A 226 -11.77 20.35 -17.24
N ALA A 227 -13.00 19.86 -17.44
CA ALA A 227 -13.66 18.94 -16.53
C ALA A 227 -12.88 17.61 -16.41
N ALA A 228 -12.38 17.07 -17.53
CA ALA A 228 -11.55 15.87 -17.54
C ALA A 228 -10.21 16.08 -16.78
N LEU A 229 -9.53 17.20 -17.01
CA LEU A 229 -8.30 17.56 -16.27
C LEU A 229 -8.55 17.72 -14.76
N LEU A 230 -9.67 18.35 -14.38
CA LEU A 230 -10.09 18.49 -12.99
C LEU A 230 -10.28 17.11 -12.34
N LEU A 231 -11.00 16.20 -13.02
CA LEU A 231 -11.18 14.81 -12.58
C LEU A 231 -9.84 14.06 -12.49
N ALA A 232 -8.90 14.33 -13.39
CA ALA A 232 -7.57 13.74 -13.34
C ALA A 232 -6.80 14.13 -12.08
N VAL A 233 -6.77 15.42 -11.73
CA VAL A 233 -6.10 15.87 -10.49
C VAL A 233 -6.81 15.32 -9.25
N PHE A 234 -8.15 15.28 -9.27
CA PHE A 234 -8.93 14.65 -8.21
C PHE A 234 -8.56 13.16 -8.03
N ALA A 235 -8.43 12.41 -9.13
CA ALA A 235 -8.04 11.00 -9.10
C ALA A 235 -6.57 10.78 -8.69
N LEU A 236 -5.63 11.61 -9.18
CA LEU A 236 -4.20 11.55 -8.82
C LEU A 236 -3.95 11.80 -7.32
N ARG A 237 -4.84 12.57 -6.68
CA ARG A 237 -4.81 12.80 -5.23
C ARG A 237 -5.26 11.61 -4.40
N ASP A 238 -5.92 10.62 -5.00
CA ASP A 238 -6.33 9.44 -4.23
C ASP A 238 -5.09 8.64 -3.78
N ALA A 239 -4.92 8.57 -2.46
CA ALA A 239 -3.81 7.90 -1.78
C ALA A 239 -4.33 7.11 -0.57
N ALA A 240 -5.53 6.53 -0.68
CA ALA A 240 -6.19 5.81 0.40
C ALA A 240 -5.63 4.41 0.68
N GLY A 241 -4.40 4.10 0.24
CA GLY A 241 -3.81 2.77 0.38
C GLY A 241 -4.73 1.68 -0.17
N GLU A 242 -5.10 0.72 0.67
CA GLU A 242 -6.02 -0.37 0.30
C GLU A 242 -7.46 0.09 0.10
N PHE A 243 -7.84 1.29 0.48
CA PHE A 243 -9.18 1.80 0.17
C PHE A 243 -9.24 2.41 -1.23
N THR A 244 -8.12 2.67 -1.90
CA THR A 244 -8.06 3.47 -3.15
C THR A 244 -8.97 2.89 -4.23
N THR A 245 -9.80 3.74 -4.82
CA THR A 245 -10.53 3.46 -6.06
C THR A 245 -10.74 4.75 -6.82
N ILE A 246 -10.61 4.69 -8.15
CA ILE A 246 -10.80 5.85 -9.03
C ILE A 246 -11.77 5.55 -10.18
N THR A 247 -12.43 4.39 -10.16
CA THR A 247 -13.32 3.91 -11.23
C THR A 247 -14.39 4.94 -11.60
N THR A 248 -15.10 5.53 -10.63
CA THR A 248 -16.14 6.54 -10.92
C THR A 248 -15.56 7.82 -11.53
N ALA A 249 -14.38 8.25 -11.09
CA ALA A 249 -13.70 9.40 -11.69
C ALA A 249 -13.25 9.09 -13.13
N LEU A 250 -12.74 7.88 -13.39
CA LEU A 250 -12.39 7.41 -14.74
C LEU A 250 -13.61 7.34 -15.66
N ASN A 251 -14.74 6.82 -15.16
CA ASN A 251 -16.00 6.75 -15.92
C ASN A 251 -16.44 8.14 -16.38
N ARG A 252 -16.47 9.12 -15.46
CA ARG A 252 -16.85 10.49 -15.79
C ARG A 252 -15.81 11.15 -16.70
N MET A 253 -14.52 10.94 -16.47
CA MET A 253 -13.45 11.50 -17.29
C MET A 253 -13.51 10.99 -18.74
N ALA A 254 -13.74 9.68 -18.95
CA ALA A 254 -13.95 9.09 -20.27
C ALA A 254 -15.16 9.71 -20.99
N ALA A 255 -16.27 9.91 -20.27
CA ALA A 255 -17.45 10.59 -20.82
C ALA A 255 -17.15 12.04 -21.22
N GLN A 256 -16.45 12.81 -20.38
CA GLN A 256 -16.09 14.20 -20.69
C GLN A 256 -15.18 14.30 -21.91
N ILE A 257 -14.15 13.46 -22.03
CA ILE A 257 -13.27 13.46 -23.20
C ILE A 257 -14.06 13.07 -24.47
N THR A 258 -14.95 12.08 -24.37
CA THR A 258 -15.82 11.69 -25.49
C THR A 258 -16.70 12.86 -25.93
N LEU A 259 -17.30 13.59 -24.99
CA LEU A 259 -18.12 14.77 -25.28
C LEU A 259 -17.30 15.89 -25.93
N ALA A 260 -16.07 16.15 -25.44
CA ALA A 260 -15.16 17.10 -26.08
C ALA A 260 -14.85 16.71 -27.54
N GLU A 261 -14.62 15.44 -27.84
CA GLU A 261 -14.35 14.96 -29.21
C GLU A 261 -15.57 14.99 -30.14
N VAL A 262 -16.77 14.81 -29.59
CA VAL A 262 -18.03 14.79 -30.34
C VAL A 262 -18.54 16.20 -30.62
N LEU A 263 -18.41 17.10 -29.64
CA LEU A 263 -18.85 18.49 -29.74
C LEU A 263 -17.78 19.40 -30.35
N GLY A 264 -16.51 19.00 -30.33
CA GLY A 264 -15.39 19.75 -30.88
C GLY A 264 -14.96 19.31 -32.26
N ASP A 265 -13.86 19.90 -32.73
CA ASP A 265 -13.25 19.72 -34.04
C ASP A 265 -11.76 19.32 -33.99
N GLU A 266 -11.10 19.36 -35.14
CA GLU A 266 -9.66 19.09 -35.26
C GLU A 266 -8.84 20.03 -34.37
N ALA A 267 -9.23 21.32 -34.26
CA ALA A 267 -8.54 22.29 -33.41
C ALA A 267 -8.70 21.95 -31.92
N THR A 268 -9.87 21.49 -31.50
CA THR A 268 -10.11 20.97 -30.15
C THR A 268 -9.18 19.79 -29.86
N ARG A 269 -9.14 18.80 -30.77
CA ARG A 269 -8.29 17.60 -30.63
C ARG A 269 -6.79 17.92 -30.61
N ALA A 270 -6.38 18.98 -31.29
CA ALA A 270 -5.00 19.46 -31.32
C ALA A 270 -4.63 20.36 -30.12
N SER A 271 -5.59 20.74 -29.28
CA SER A 271 -5.33 21.61 -28.13
C SER A 271 -4.50 20.90 -27.04
N GLU A 272 -3.67 21.66 -26.33
CA GLU A 272 -2.89 21.12 -25.20
C GLU A 272 -3.81 20.57 -24.10
N ALA A 273 -4.95 21.24 -23.85
CA ALA A 273 -5.89 20.83 -22.81
C ALA A 273 -6.48 19.44 -23.10
N HIS A 274 -6.94 19.21 -24.33
CA HIS A 274 -7.43 17.91 -24.79
C HIS A 274 -6.35 16.84 -24.72
N TYR A 275 -5.15 17.18 -25.19
CA TYR A 275 -4.02 16.27 -25.22
C TYR A 275 -3.62 15.78 -23.82
N PHE A 276 -3.49 16.71 -22.87
CA PHE A 276 -3.18 16.38 -21.48
C PHE A 276 -4.34 15.68 -20.77
N ALA A 277 -5.60 15.98 -21.10
CA ALA A 277 -6.74 15.24 -20.59
C ALA A 277 -6.66 13.76 -20.97
N ARG A 278 -6.41 13.46 -22.26
CA ARG A 278 -6.22 12.08 -22.73
C ARG A 278 -4.99 11.41 -22.12
N ALA A 279 -3.85 12.10 -22.07
CA ALA A 279 -2.62 11.54 -21.48
C ALA A 279 -2.79 11.23 -19.98
N ALA A 280 -3.50 12.07 -19.24
CA ALA A 280 -3.80 11.85 -17.83
C ALA A 280 -4.77 10.68 -17.62
N LEU A 281 -5.80 10.53 -18.47
CA LEU A 281 -6.70 9.37 -18.44
C LEU A 281 -5.91 8.07 -18.64
N VAL A 282 -5.04 8.04 -19.65
CA VAL A 282 -4.21 6.88 -19.99
C VAL A 282 -3.22 6.53 -18.88
N THR A 283 -2.67 7.56 -18.22
CA THR A 283 -1.85 7.40 -17.02
C THR A 283 -2.64 6.75 -15.88
N LEU A 284 -3.90 7.15 -15.67
CA LEU A 284 -4.70 6.70 -14.53
C LEU A 284 -5.19 5.25 -14.64
N PHE A 285 -5.49 4.74 -15.84
CA PHE A 285 -5.71 3.30 -16.05
C PHE A 285 -4.41 2.52 -16.35
N ASN A 286 -3.27 3.15 -16.11
CA ASN A 286 -1.94 2.56 -16.06
C ASN A 286 -1.39 1.99 -17.39
N ASP A 287 -1.82 2.49 -18.55
CA ASP A 287 -1.12 2.18 -19.81
C ASP A 287 0.10 3.09 -19.96
N GLN A 288 1.14 2.78 -19.21
CA GLN A 288 2.36 3.57 -19.05
C GLN A 288 3.06 3.82 -20.38
N ARG A 289 3.16 2.78 -21.23
CA ARG A 289 3.80 2.90 -22.55
C ARG A 289 3.03 3.87 -23.44
N ARG A 290 1.70 3.72 -23.54
CA ARG A 290 0.89 4.63 -24.36
C ARG A 290 0.93 6.06 -23.82
N ALA A 291 0.85 6.24 -22.50
CA ALA A 291 0.92 7.56 -21.88
C ALA A 291 2.25 8.28 -22.16
N LEU A 292 3.40 7.58 -22.08
CA LEU A 292 4.70 8.18 -22.40
C LEU A 292 4.82 8.56 -23.87
N VAL A 293 4.39 7.69 -24.79
CA VAL A 293 4.34 8.01 -26.23
C VAL A 293 3.50 9.25 -26.49
N MET A 294 2.40 9.43 -25.76
CA MET A 294 1.63 10.67 -25.85
C MET A 294 2.45 11.85 -25.34
N LEU A 295 2.95 11.81 -24.11
CA LEU A 295 3.69 12.93 -23.52
C LEU A 295 4.93 13.34 -24.33
N ASP A 296 5.58 12.41 -25.04
CA ASP A 296 6.77 12.68 -25.84
C ASP A 296 6.47 13.40 -27.16
N ARG A 297 5.24 13.30 -27.69
CA ARG A 297 4.84 13.96 -28.95
C ARG A 297 4.49 15.44 -28.78
N ILE A 298 4.25 15.90 -27.55
CA ILE A 298 3.91 17.30 -27.27
C ILE A 298 5.13 18.08 -26.80
N ASP A 299 5.47 19.11 -27.57
CA ASP A 299 6.48 20.10 -27.22
C ASP A 299 5.85 21.18 -26.36
N VAL A 300 6.30 21.28 -25.11
CA VAL A 300 5.80 22.24 -24.13
C VAL A 300 6.86 23.27 -23.82
N THR A 301 6.47 24.53 -23.72
CA THR A 301 7.39 25.59 -23.31
C THR A 301 7.77 25.41 -21.84
N GLU A 302 9.07 25.31 -21.57
CA GLU A 302 9.57 25.17 -20.20
C GLU A 302 9.19 26.36 -19.31
N GLY A 303 8.95 26.07 -18.02
CA GLY A 303 8.50 27.06 -17.05
C GLY A 303 7.01 27.40 -17.08
N LEU A 304 6.23 26.83 -18.02
CA LEU A 304 4.77 26.92 -18.04
C LEU A 304 4.09 25.72 -17.36
N ALA A 305 2.79 25.85 -17.11
CA ALA A 305 1.98 24.83 -16.43
C ALA A 305 2.07 23.47 -17.12
N TRP A 306 1.99 23.42 -18.45
CA TRP A 306 2.01 22.17 -19.21
C TRP A 306 3.34 21.41 -19.11
N ALA A 307 4.48 22.10 -18.97
CA ALA A 307 5.75 21.47 -18.67
C ALA A 307 5.73 20.79 -17.29
N GLY A 308 5.12 21.44 -16.28
CA GLY A 308 4.91 20.84 -14.97
C GLY A 308 3.97 19.64 -14.98
N TRP A 309 2.87 19.72 -15.74
CA TRP A 309 1.97 18.58 -15.97
C TRP A 309 2.68 17.40 -16.63
N LYS A 310 3.48 17.65 -17.67
CA LYS A 310 4.28 16.62 -18.36
C LYS A 310 5.20 15.91 -17.38
N ARG A 311 5.98 16.66 -16.59
CA ARG A 311 6.88 16.08 -15.57
C ARG A 311 6.12 15.32 -14.48
N ALA A 312 4.99 15.84 -14.00
CA ALA A 312 4.19 15.16 -12.98
C ALA A 312 3.63 13.83 -13.48
N LEU A 313 3.08 13.79 -14.70
CA LEU A 313 2.58 12.56 -15.31
C LEU A 313 3.72 11.58 -15.61
N GLN A 314 4.85 12.03 -16.17
CA GLN A 314 6.03 11.18 -16.38
C GLN A 314 6.52 10.57 -15.05
N THR A 315 6.61 11.37 -13.99
CA THR A 315 6.97 10.90 -12.64
C THR A 315 5.98 9.87 -12.12
N ARG A 316 4.67 10.10 -12.32
CA ARG A 316 3.62 9.15 -11.94
C ARG A 316 3.74 7.83 -12.69
N ILE A 317 4.04 7.88 -13.98
CA ILE A 317 4.14 6.71 -14.86
C ILE A 317 5.37 5.87 -14.52
N THR A 318 6.55 6.49 -14.46
CA THR A 318 7.82 5.77 -14.31
C THR A 318 8.18 5.51 -12.84
N GLY A 319 7.67 6.33 -11.93
CA GLY A 319 8.13 6.40 -10.55
C GLY A 319 9.51 7.06 -10.41
N ASP A 320 10.07 7.67 -11.46
CA ASP A 320 11.39 8.30 -11.37
C ASP A 320 11.28 9.68 -10.69
N TYR A 321 11.56 9.70 -9.38
CA TYR A 321 11.55 10.93 -8.56
C TYR A 321 12.67 11.93 -8.91
N ARG A 322 13.59 11.55 -9.81
CA ARG A 322 14.70 12.40 -10.26
C ARG A 322 14.30 13.29 -11.42
N ILE A 323 13.13 13.07 -12.03
CA ILE A 323 12.54 14.01 -12.99
C ILE A 323 12.34 15.34 -12.27
N ALA A 324 13.25 16.27 -12.51
CA ALA A 324 13.34 17.53 -11.80
C ALA A 324 12.90 18.69 -12.70
N PRO A 325 12.30 19.74 -12.13
CA PRO A 325 12.08 20.97 -12.86
C PRO A 325 13.44 21.61 -13.27
N PRO A 326 13.50 22.32 -14.41
CA PRO A 326 14.71 23.03 -14.82
C PRO A 326 15.19 24.03 -13.75
N ALA A 327 16.50 24.28 -13.72
CA ALA A 327 17.10 25.24 -12.79
C ALA A 327 16.45 26.62 -12.93
N GLY A 328 16.10 27.23 -11.78
CA GLY A 328 15.46 28.55 -11.73
C GLY A 328 13.93 28.54 -11.86
N THR A 329 13.28 27.39 -12.04
CA THR A 329 11.81 27.27 -12.07
C THR A 329 11.24 26.83 -10.71
N THR A 330 10.03 27.28 -10.37
CA THR A 330 9.31 26.84 -9.16
C THR A 330 8.48 25.61 -9.48
N GLU A 331 8.59 24.58 -8.64
CA GLU A 331 7.81 23.35 -8.74
C GLU A 331 6.34 23.58 -8.33
N PHE A 332 5.40 23.16 -9.18
CA PHE A 332 3.96 23.17 -8.87
C PHE A 332 3.61 22.12 -7.81
N LEU A 333 2.51 22.32 -7.07
CA LEU A 333 2.04 21.36 -6.06
C LEU A 333 1.82 19.94 -6.66
N LEU A 334 1.27 19.84 -7.86
CA LEU A 334 1.06 18.59 -8.59
C LEU A 334 2.39 17.82 -8.79
N GLU A 335 3.43 18.48 -9.27
CA GLU A 335 4.77 17.90 -9.46
C GLU A 335 5.35 17.43 -8.13
N ARG A 336 5.29 18.30 -7.11
CA ARG A 336 5.79 17.99 -5.77
C ARG A 336 5.12 16.76 -5.18
N ARG A 337 3.79 16.63 -5.37
CA ARG A 337 3.02 15.48 -4.88
C ARG A 337 3.45 14.19 -5.55
N GLU A 338 3.54 14.15 -6.88
CA GLU A 338 3.92 12.92 -7.57
C GLU A 338 5.40 12.58 -7.34
N ARG A 339 6.29 13.57 -7.22
CA ARG A 339 7.69 13.35 -6.83
C ARG A 339 7.82 12.79 -5.42
N TYR A 340 7.08 13.34 -4.46
CA TYR A 340 7.06 12.82 -3.08
C TYR A 340 6.54 11.38 -3.04
N ARG A 341 5.47 11.09 -3.79
CA ARG A 341 4.91 9.74 -3.92
C ARG A 341 5.93 8.77 -4.51
N ALA A 342 6.56 9.14 -5.62
CA ALA A 342 7.60 8.36 -6.28
C ALA A 342 8.77 8.09 -5.32
N TYR A 343 9.27 9.12 -4.64
CA TYR A 343 10.39 8.96 -3.70
C TYR A 343 10.02 8.07 -2.51
N ALA A 344 8.81 8.22 -1.95
CA ALA A 344 8.33 7.37 -0.87
C ALA A 344 8.19 5.89 -1.28
N GLN A 345 7.80 5.63 -2.54
CA GLN A 345 7.60 4.27 -3.07
C GLN A 345 8.88 3.58 -3.54
N ARG A 346 9.81 4.34 -4.14
CA ARG A 346 11.02 3.80 -4.81
C ARG A 346 12.27 3.83 -3.94
N VAL A 347 12.28 4.69 -2.91
CA VAL A 347 13.39 4.84 -1.97
C VAL A 347 12.95 4.37 -0.59
N ASP A 348 12.29 5.21 0.20
CA ASP A 348 11.80 4.86 1.53
C ASP A 348 10.83 5.94 2.08
N GLY A 349 9.75 5.51 2.72
CA GLY A 349 8.72 6.40 3.29
C GLY A 349 9.24 7.30 4.42
N LYS A 350 10.23 6.87 5.21
CA LYS A 350 10.80 7.66 6.31
C LYS A 350 11.73 8.74 5.76
N ARG A 351 12.50 8.43 4.71
CA ARG A 351 13.31 9.42 4.00
C ARG A 351 12.45 10.45 3.29
N ALA A 352 11.34 10.03 2.67
CA ALA A 352 10.36 10.96 2.13
C ALA A 352 9.81 11.88 3.23
N TRP A 353 9.46 11.33 4.39
CA TRP A 353 9.04 12.13 5.54
C TRP A 353 10.08 13.17 5.98
N ALA A 354 11.35 12.79 6.07
CA ALA A 354 12.43 13.73 6.40
C ALA A 354 12.55 14.87 5.36
N ALA A 355 12.44 14.56 4.07
CA ALA A 355 12.44 15.58 3.02
C ALA A 355 11.21 16.51 3.09
N TRP A 356 10.07 16.01 3.58
CA TRP A 356 8.87 16.83 3.82
C TRP A 356 9.07 17.86 4.93
N GLU A 357 9.94 17.60 5.93
CA GLU A 357 10.23 18.58 6.99
C GLU A 357 10.88 19.86 6.45
N GLU A 358 11.50 19.79 5.27
CA GLU A 358 12.10 20.91 4.54
C GLU A 358 11.10 21.66 3.65
N PHE A 359 9.86 21.17 3.51
CA PHE A 359 8.85 21.84 2.68
C PHE A 359 8.47 23.22 3.26
N PRO A 360 8.02 24.17 2.42
CA PRO A 360 7.42 25.40 2.90
C PRO A 360 6.23 25.13 3.84
N GLU A 361 6.10 25.91 4.92
CA GLU A 361 5.06 25.71 5.96
C GLU A 361 3.63 25.61 5.40
N ARG A 362 3.32 26.36 4.34
CA ARG A 362 2.01 26.29 3.67
C ARG A 362 1.63 24.87 3.22
N TRP A 363 2.60 24.03 2.90
CA TRP A 363 2.40 22.68 2.39
C TRP A 363 2.41 21.61 3.49
N LYS A 364 3.04 21.87 4.64
CA LYS A 364 3.15 20.86 5.71
C LYS A 364 1.81 20.40 6.26
N THR A 365 0.79 21.25 6.24
CA THR A 365 -0.53 20.92 6.81
C THR A 365 -1.46 20.14 5.87
N MET A 366 -1.00 19.81 4.66
CA MET A 366 -1.82 19.10 3.67
C MET A 366 -1.91 17.60 4.01
N PRO A 367 -3.11 17.00 3.95
CA PRO A 367 -3.29 15.59 4.25
C PRO A 367 -2.65 14.66 3.21
N ASP A 368 -2.41 15.13 1.97
CA ASP A 368 -1.78 14.36 0.89
C ASP A 368 -0.47 13.66 1.31
N TRP A 369 0.41 14.36 2.03
CA TRP A 369 1.71 13.82 2.47
C TRP A 369 1.53 12.67 3.47
N PHE A 370 0.58 12.84 4.39
CA PHE A 370 0.26 11.86 5.43
C PHE A 370 -0.32 10.60 4.79
N ARG A 371 -1.24 10.75 3.84
CA ARG A 371 -1.85 9.65 3.09
C ARG A 371 -0.81 8.82 2.36
N ILE A 372 0.11 9.49 1.65
CA ILE A 372 1.18 8.86 0.87
C ILE A 372 2.14 8.06 1.76
N VAL A 373 2.73 8.69 2.78
CA VAL A 373 3.75 8.01 3.62
C VAL A 373 3.13 6.91 4.47
N ARG A 374 1.89 7.06 4.93
CA ARG A 374 1.17 5.98 5.64
C ARG A 374 1.07 4.70 4.82
N GLY A 375 1.00 4.82 3.49
CA GLY A 375 1.01 3.67 2.57
C GLY A 375 2.36 2.98 2.42
N GLN A 376 3.49 3.60 2.80
CA GLN A 376 4.86 3.11 2.56
C GLN A 376 5.57 2.59 3.82
N GLY A 377 4.89 2.63 4.97
CA GLY A 377 5.49 2.28 6.26
C GLY A 377 6.26 3.47 6.87
N THR A 378 6.21 3.56 8.20
CA THR A 378 6.66 4.74 8.95
C THR A 378 7.61 4.33 10.07
N SER A 379 8.44 5.27 10.52
CA SER A 379 9.16 5.12 11.80
C SER A 379 8.17 5.24 12.98
N VAL A 380 8.56 4.80 14.17
CA VAL A 380 7.73 5.02 15.38
C VAL A 380 7.53 6.51 15.65
N GLY A 381 8.57 7.33 15.48
CA GLY A 381 8.47 8.78 15.64
C GLY A 381 7.51 9.42 14.66
N THR A 382 7.60 9.06 13.38
CA THR A 382 6.64 9.49 12.35
C THR A 382 5.24 9.01 12.70
N GLY A 383 5.08 7.75 13.13
CA GLY A 383 3.80 7.17 13.54
C GLY A 383 3.11 7.95 14.67
N HIS A 384 3.85 8.48 15.64
CA HIS A 384 3.30 9.37 16.67
C HIS A 384 2.75 10.67 16.09
N ILE A 385 3.48 11.31 15.17
CA ILE A 385 3.02 12.54 14.51
C ILE A 385 1.75 12.26 13.68
N LEU A 386 1.74 11.14 12.96
CA LEU A 386 0.59 10.71 12.17
C LEU A 386 -0.63 10.40 13.05
N LEU A 387 -0.45 9.77 14.21
CA LEU A 387 -1.51 9.48 15.17
C LEU A 387 -2.07 10.76 15.80
N GLU A 388 -1.21 11.73 16.12
CA GLU A 388 -1.61 13.01 16.73
C GLU A 388 -2.38 13.90 15.75
N LEU A 389 -1.93 13.97 14.50
CA LEU A 389 -2.44 14.95 13.52
C LEU A 389 -3.38 14.35 12.47
N GLY A 390 -3.22 13.07 12.11
CA GLY A 390 -3.82 12.45 10.93
C GLY A 390 -5.34 12.60 10.86
N LEU A 391 -6.07 12.17 11.88
CA LEU A 391 -7.53 12.33 11.89
C LEU A 391 -7.96 13.80 11.87
N THR A 392 -7.24 14.67 12.59
CA THR A 392 -7.58 16.09 12.68
C THR A 392 -7.45 16.80 11.33
N ILE A 393 -6.43 16.48 10.54
CA ILE A 393 -6.23 17.09 9.22
C ILE A 393 -7.23 16.54 8.19
N GLU A 394 -7.58 15.24 8.26
CA GLU A 394 -8.62 14.64 7.44
C GLU A 394 -9.98 15.32 7.71
N GLU A 395 -10.38 15.43 8.99
CA GLU A 395 -11.62 16.10 9.39
C GLU A 395 -11.66 17.57 8.95
N ARG A 396 -10.52 18.26 9.01
CA ARG A 396 -10.41 19.65 8.55
C ARG A 396 -10.65 19.75 7.05
N GLU A 397 -10.02 18.91 6.23
CA GLU A 397 -10.25 18.96 4.77
C GLU A 397 -11.71 18.63 4.46
N ILE A 398 -12.28 17.59 5.08
CA ILE A 398 -13.69 17.17 4.91
C ILE A 398 -14.64 18.33 5.20
N LYS A 399 -14.54 18.94 6.39
CA LYS A 399 -15.41 20.04 6.81
C LYS A 399 -15.24 21.26 5.88
N THR A 400 -14.03 21.53 5.41
CA THR A 400 -13.75 22.66 4.51
C THR A 400 -14.37 22.44 3.13
N VAL A 401 -14.10 21.29 2.52
CA VAL A 401 -14.63 20.93 1.20
C VAL A 401 -16.16 20.82 1.24
N TYR A 402 -16.72 20.21 2.29
CA TYR A 402 -18.18 20.13 2.48
C TYR A 402 -18.81 21.52 2.56
N GLY A 403 -18.22 22.43 3.36
CA GLY A 403 -18.67 23.82 3.46
C GLY A 403 -18.70 24.52 2.10
N LEU A 404 -17.63 24.38 1.32
CA LEU A 404 -17.54 24.94 -0.03
C LEU A 404 -18.52 24.30 -1.02
N SER A 405 -18.74 22.99 -0.91
CA SER A 405 -19.60 22.23 -1.83
C SER A 405 -21.09 22.51 -1.62
N VAL A 406 -21.52 22.68 -0.36
CA VAL A 406 -22.94 22.81 0.00
C VAL A 406 -23.39 24.25 0.27
N ARG A 407 -22.55 25.12 0.85
CA ARG A 407 -22.99 26.46 1.31
C ARG A 407 -22.58 27.64 0.43
N GLY A 408 -21.64 27.47 -0.51
CA GLY A 408 -21.11 28.63 -1.25
C GLY A 408 -19.84 29.21 -0.64
N ALA A 409 -19.01 29.85 -1.47
CA ALA A 409 -17.79 30.53 -1.04
C ALA A 409 -18.07 31.80 -0.21
N GLU A 410 -19.27 32.39 -0.33
CA GLU A 410 -19.65 33.65 0.32
C GLU A 410 -19.89 33.52 1.84
N GLU A 411 -20.25 32.34 2.34
CA GLU A 411 -20.42 32.10 3.79
C GLU A 411 -19.16 31.50 4.46
N SER A 412 -18.25 30.91 3.68
CA SER A 412 -16.99 30.36 4.16
C SER A 412 -15.91 31.45 4.16
N GLY A 413 -16.00 32.39 5.10
CA GLY A 413 -15.16 33.59 5.16
C GLY A 413 -13.65 33.33 5.03
N THR A 414 -13.12 33.51 3.82
CA THR A 414 -11.72 33.83 3.51
C THR A 414 -11.65 34.73 2.29
N GLY A 415 -12.39 35.85 2.31
CA GLY A 415 -12.27 36.92 1.32
C GLY A 415 -11.19 37.90 1.73
N GLY A 416 -9.96 37.72 1.23
CA GLY A 416 -8.89 38.72 1.28
C GLY A 416 -9.17 39.85 0.29
N GLY A 417 -10.15 40.70 0.62
CA GLY A 417 -10.40 41.98 -0.07
C GLY A 417 -9.96 43.13 0.82
N ALA A 418 -8.90 43.84 0.43
CA ALA A 418 -8.48 45.04 1.10
C ALA A 418 -9.56 46.12 0.95
N GLY A 419 -10.26 46.46 2.05
CA GLY A 419 -11.12 47.64 2.09
C GLY A 419 -12.50 47.46 2.74
N GLY A 420 -12.57 46.92 3.97
CA GLY A 420 -13.80 46.97 4.74
C GLY A 420 -13.63 46.38 6.14
N ARG A 421 -13.68 47.22 7.18
CA ARG A 421 -13.70 46.78 8.59
C ARG A 421 -15.07 46.20 8.94
N GLY A 422 -15.37 45.01 8.43
CA GLY A 422 -16.45 44.15 8.91
C GLY A 422 -15.86 43.02 9.74
N THR A 423 -16.34 42.85 10.97
CA THR A 423 -15.94 41.75 11.86
C THR A 423 -16.21 40.41 11.16
N PRO A 424 -15.27 39.45 11.11
CA PRO A 424 -15.52 38.16 10.48
C PRO A 424 -16.64 37.43 11.25
N GLY A 425 -17.78 37.24 10.59
CA GLY A 425 -18.89 36.47 11.13
C GLY A 425 -18.41 35.05 11.46
N LYS A 426 -18.67 34.58 12.69
CA LYS A 426 -18.39 33.19 13.09
C LYS A 426 -19.20 32.27 12.19
N ALA A 427 -18.56 31.64 11.20
CA ALA A 427 -19.17 30.54 10.45
C ALA A 427 -19.66 29.50 11.46
N LYS A 428 -20.96 29.18 11.44
CA LYS A 428 -21.58 28.20 12.34
C LYS A 428 -20.88 26.85 12.11
N ALA A 429 -20.18 26.38 13.14
CA ALA A 429 -19.49 25.09 13.11
C ALA A 429 -20.45 24.01 12.60
N ILE A 430 -19.99 23.20 11.64
CA ILE A 430 -20.75 22.05 11.15
C ILE A 430 -20.81 21.06 12.31
N ASP A 431 -22.02 20.68 12.70
CA ASP A 431 -22.27 19.66 13.71
C ASP A 431 -21.61 18.33 13.33
N ASP A 432 -21.06 17.61 14.31
CA ASP A 432 -20.28 16.40 14.06
C ASP A 432 -21.14 15.28 13.45
N ASP A 433 -22.42 15.19 13.80
CA ASP A 433 -23.34 14.22 13.23
C ASP A 433 -23.68 14.54 11.75
N ALA A 434 -23.72 15.81 11.39
CA ALA A 434 -24.17 16.25 10.07
C ALA A 434 -23.16 15.90 8.96
N TRP A 435 -21.85 16.11 9.18
CA TRP A 435 -20.85 15.80 8.15
C TRP A 435 -20.60 14.28 8.03
N ILE A 436 -20.73 13.53 9.12
CA ILE A 436 -20.61 12.06 9.11
C ILE A 436 -21.75 11.46 8.27
N ALA A 437 -22.99 11.94 8.47
CA ALA A 437 -24.11 11.54 7.62
C ALA A 437 -23.88 11.94 6.15
N ALA A 438 -23.35 13.14 5.91
CA ALA A 438 -23.05 13.62 4.56
C ALA A 438 -22.02 12.76 3.82
N LEU A 439 -21.05 12.15 4.53
CA LEU A 439 -20.07 11.24 3.92
C LEU A 439 -20.66 9.93 3.39
N ASN A 440 -21.92 9.60 3.70
CA ASN A 440 -22.58 8.40 3.18
C ASN A 440 -23.28 8.61 1.84
N VAL A 441 -23.34 9.84 1.34
CA VAL A 441 -23.88 10.15 0.02
C VAL A 441 -23.06 9.41 -1.05
N THR A 442 -23.75 8.69 -1.94
CA THR A 442 -23.12 8.00 -3.07
C THR A 442 -22.86 8.99 -4.21
N PRO A 443 -21.84 8.76 -5.05
CA PRO A 443 -21.62 9.58 -6.24
C PRO A 443 -22.90 9.73 -7.09
N GLY A 444 -23.27 10.97 -7.41
CA GLY A 444 -24.38 11.29 -8.32
C GLY A 444 -23.95 11.30 -9.79
N GLN A 445 -24.84 11.72 -10.68
CA GLN A 445 -24.52 12.01 -12.10
C GLN A 445 -23.97 13.45 -12.24
N LEU A 446 -23.36 13.77 -13.38
CA LEU A 446 -22.94 15.13 -13.74
C LEU A 446 -24.09 16.13 -13.69
N LEU A 447 -25.25 15.73 -14.21
CA LEU A 447 -26.45 16.57 -14.34
C LEU A 447 -27.50 16.16 -13.30
N ALA A 448 -28.11 17.16 -12.66
CA ALA A 448 -29.19 16.99 -11.70
C ALA A 448 -30.32 18.02 -11.97
N PRO A 449 -31.56 17.75 -11.52
CA PRO A 449 -32.63 18.74 -11.60
C PRO A 449 -32.30 19.99 -10.76
N GLY A 450 -32.50 21.18 -11.35
CA GLY A 450 -32.22 22.47 -10.71
C GLY A 450 -33.18 22.81 -9.56
N GLY A 451 -32.64 23.44 -8.51
CA GLY A 451 -33.29 23.48 -7.19
C GLY A 451 -34.20 24.67 -6.84
N ARG A 452 -34.52 25.63 -7.72
CA ARG A 452 -35.39 26.77 -7.30
C ARG A 452 -36.54 27.24 -8.19
N ASP A 453 -36.60 26.92 -9.49
CA ASP A 453 -37.74 27.35 -10.33
C ASP A 453 -38.17 26.29 -11.37
N GLY A 454 -37.92 25.01 -11.10
CA GLY A 454 -38.54 23.89 -11.81
C GLY A 454 -38.19 23.67 -13.30
N GLY A 455 -37.30 24.48 -13.90
CA GLY A 455 -36.97 24.39 -15.33
C GLY A 455 -35.50 24.34 -15.72
N GLY A 456 -34.55 24.35 -14.77
CA GLY A 456 -33.11 24.37 -15.06
C GLY A 456 -32.38 23.05 -14.74
N VAL A 457 -31.19 22.87 -15.31
CA VAL A 457 -30.24 21.82 -14.92
C VAL A 457 -29.24 22.38 -13.92
N SER A 458 -28.80 21.57 -12.96
CA SER A 458 -27.58 21.82 -12.20
C SER A 458 -26.48 20.88 -12.68
N VAL A 459 -25.30 21.43 -12.94
CA VAL A 459 -24.11 20.67 -13.35
C VAL A 459 -23.15 20.61 -12.18
N ARG A 460 -22.64 19.42 -11.85
CA ARG A 460 -21.51 19.26 -10.91
C ARG A 460 -20.54 18.19 -11.41
N ILE A 461 -19.36 18.62 -11.83
CA ILE A 461 -18.30 17.72 -12.33
C ILE A 461 -17.85 16.78 -11.22
N ILE A 462 -17.52 17.35 -10.05
CA ILE A 462 -17.30 16.62 -8.81
C ILE A 462 -18.46 16.97 -7.88
N ASP A 463 -19.50 16.14 -7.88
CA ASP A 463 -20.60 16.27 -6.95
C ASP A 463 -20.16 15.91 -5.52
N TRP A 464 -20.98 16.26 -4.53
CA TRP A 464 -20.66 15.94 -3.13
C TRP A 464 -20.54 14.43 -2.89
N GLY A 465 -21.30 13.58 -3.60
CA GLY A 465 -21.18 12.14 -3.49
C GLY A 465 -19.81 11.61 -3.92
N LEU A 466 -19.22 12.19 -4.96
CA LEU A 466 -17.86 11.85 -5.41
C LEU A 466 -16.80 12.31 -4.39
N TRP A 467 -16.94 13.51 -3.82
CA TRP A 467 -16.11 13.97 -2.70
C TRP A 467 -16.26 13.09 -1.46
N ALA A 468 -17.49 12.78 -1.07
CA ALA A 468 -17.83 11.97 0.10
C ALA A 468 -17.20 10.58 -0.01
N ASP A 469 -17.30 9.96 -1.17
CA ASP A 469 -16.71 8.66 -1.45
C ASP A 469 -15.18 8.70 -1.32
N GLN A 470 -14.49 9.66 -1.93
CA GLN A 470 -13.02 9.81 -1.81
C GLN A 470 -12.57 10.10 -0.38
N LEU A 471 -13.22 11.06 0.29
CA LEU A 471 -12.84 11.47 1.63
C LEU A 471 -13.13 10.39 2.67
N GLN A 472 -14.21 9.61 2.51
CA GLN A 472 -14.49 8.49 3.40
C GLN A 472 -13.42 7.40 3.28
N ARG A 473 -12.87 7.16 2.08
CA ARG A 473 -11.71 6.26 1.90
C ARG A 473 -10.47 6.78 2.60
N HIS A 474 -10.13 8.06 2.44
CA HIS A 474 -8.96 8.67 3.11
C HIS A 474 -9.07 8.59 4.63
N LEU A 475 -10.27 8.85 5.16
CA LEU A 475 -10.56 8.70 6.58
C LEU A 475 -10.38 7.25 7.05
N CYS A 476 -10.92 6.27 6.32
CA CYS A 476 -10.76 4.84 6.67
C CYS A 476 -9.29 4.37 6.59
N HIS A 477 -8.52 4.85 5.61
CA HIS A 477 -7.08 4.61 5.51
C HIS A 477 -6.32 5.14 6.72
N THR A 478 -6.64 6.36 7.16
CA THR A 478 -6.06 6.96 8.36
C THR A 478 -6.42 6.17 9.61
N ILE A 479 -7.70 5.82 9.80
CA ILE A 479 -8.16 5.03 10.96
C ILE A 479 -7.46 3.67 11.04
N ARG A 480 -7.39 2.96 9.91
CA ARG A 480 -6.69 1.67 9.84
C ARG A 480 -5.21 1.82 10.14
N GLY A 481 -4.57 2.86 9.60
CA GLY A 481 -3.15 3.12 9.82
C GLY A 481 -2.82 3.45 11.27
N ASP A 482 -3.63 4.26 11.94
CA ASP A 482 -3.42 4.64 13.34
C ASP A 482 -3.61 3.46 14.28
N HIS A 483 -4.65 2.65 14.06
CA HIS A 483 -4.83 1.41 14.80
C HIS A 483 -3.67 0.43 14.55
N ARG A 484 -3.23 0.26 13.30
CA ARG A 484 -2.05 -0.57 12.96
C ARG A 484 -0.79 -0.05 13.65
N PHE A 485 -0.59 1.26 13.73
CA PHE A 485 0.53 1.85 14.45
C PHE A 485 0.49 1.49 15.94
N LEU A 486 -0.64 1.76 16.61
CA LEU A 486 -0.85 1.44 18.02
C LEU A 486 -0.64 -0.06 18.31
N MET A 487 -1.25 -0.90 17.47
CA MET A 487 -1.28 -2.34 17.68
C MET A 487 0.06 -3.02 17.36
N ASN A 488 0.68 -2.67 16.23
CA ASN A 488 1.79 -3.45 15.65
C ASN A 488 3.14 -2.74 15.68
N GLN A 489 3.18 -1.39 15.63
CA GLN A 489 4.46 -0.66 15.60
C GLN A 489 4.87 -0.16 16.98
N TRP A 490 3.93 0.47 17.71
CA TRP A 490 4.18 0.94 19.07
C TRP A 490 3.93 -0.16 20.11
N SER A 491 3.11 -1.15 19.77
CA SER A 491 2.77 -2.33 20.58
C SER A 491 2.09 -1.98 21.90
N VAL A 492 1.07 -1.12 21.82
CA VAL A 492 0.22 -0.69 22.94
C VAL A 492 -1.23 -1.16 22.70
N PRO A 493 -1.52 -2.47 22.83
CA PRO A 493 -2.82 -3.04 22.47
C PRO A 493 -4.00 -2.46 23.25
N ASP A 494 -3.79 -2.00 24.48
CA ASP A 494 -4.84 -1.33 25.26
C ASP A 494 -5.24 0.01 24.65
N TYR A 495 -4.26 0.81 24.22
CA TYR A 495 -4.52 2.05 23.49
C TYR A 495 -5.15 1.77 22.11
N ALA A 496 -4.74 0.69 21.44
CA ALA A 496 -5.37 0.27 20.19
C ALA A 496 -6.87 -0.08 20.40
N ARG A 497 -7.20 -0.76 21.50
CA ARG A 497 -8.59 -1.07 21.90
C ARG A 497 -9.39 0.19 22.22
N GLU A 498 -8.82 1.11 22.99
CA GLU A 498 -9.46 2.39 23.31
C GLU A 498 -9.71 3.22 22.04
N TYR A 499 -8.69 3.37 21.20
CA TYR A 499 -8.79 4.06 19.92
C TYR A 499 -9.87 3.45 19.02
N ARG A 500 -9.93 2.12 18.94
CA ARG A 500 -10.99 1.42 18.20
C ARG A 500 -12.37 1.75 18.77
N GLY A 501 -12.55 1.73 20.10
CA GLY A 501 -13.83 2.09 20.72
C GLY A 501 -14.27 3.52 20.40
N GLN A 502 -13.35 4.47 20.41
CA GLN A 502 -13.61 5.86 20.01
C GLN A 502 -13.99 5.97 18.53
N ALA A 503 -13.27 5.25 17.66
CA ALA A 503 -13.56 5.19 16.24
C ALA A 503 -14.93 4.51 15.97
N ASP A 504 -15.27 3.45 16.71
CA ASP A 504 -16.54 2.73 16.58
C ASP A 504 -17.71 3.66 16.93
N GLN A 505 -17.57 4.43 18.02
CA GLN A 505 -18.58 5.40 18.45
C GLN A 505 -18.78 6.53 17.44
N LYS A 506 -17.69 7.09 16.91
CA LYS A 506 -17.76 8.25 16.00
C LYS A 506 -18.11 7.84 14.58
N PHE A 507 -17.43 6.85 14.04
CA PHE A 507 -17.44 6.50 12.62
C PHE A 507 -18.23 5.23 12.28
N GLY A 508 -18.82 4.55 13.28
CA GLY A 508 -19.60 3.32 13.11
C GLY A 508 -20.71 3.39 12.07
N ARG A 509 -21.22 4.59 11.76
CA ARG A 509 -22.28 4.84 10.76
C ARG A 509 -21.77 5.05 9.33
N LEU A 510 -20.46 5.17 9.10
CA LEU A 510 -19.92 5.38 7.77
C LEU A 510 -20.02 4.10 6.92
N ARG A 511 -20.36 4.27 5.63
CA ARG A 511 -20.55 3.17 4.68
C ARG A 511 -19.33 2.25 4.62
N LEU A 512 -18.11 2.79 4.48
CA LEU A 512 -16.87 2.02 4.34
C LEU A 512 -16.20 1.62 5.67
N TYR A 513 -16.73 2.04 6.83
CA TYR A 513 -16.02 1.83 8.09
C TYR A 513 -15.91 0.37 8.51
N SER A 514 -16.86 -0.49 8.14
CA SER A 514 -16.78 -1.93 8.45
C SER A 514 -15.54 -2.62 7.85
N PHE A 515 -15.04 -2.12 6.72
CA PHE A 515 -13.79 -2.60 6.12
C PHE A 515 -12.58 -2.23 6.99
N ALA A 516 -12.57 -1.03 7.58
CA ALA A 516 -11.55 -0.64 8.57
C ALA A 516 -11.70 -1.42 9.89
N GLN A 517 -12.93 -1.62 10.37
CA GLN A 517 -13.21 -2.42 11.58
C GLN A 517 -12.69 -3.85 11.45
N ARG A 518 -12.88 -4.47 10.29
CA ARG A 518 -12.37 -5.82 9.99
C ARG A 518 -10.86 -5.88 10.16
N GLU A 519 -10.14 -4.96 9.53
CA GLU A 519 -8.67 -4.87 9.61
C GLU A 519 -8.17 -4.51 11.02
N ASN A 520 -9.01 -3.80 11.79
CA ASN A 520 -8.74 -3.38 13.16
C ASN A 520 -9.27 -4.35 14.22
N ALA A 521 -9.76 -5.53 13.84
CA ALA A 521 -10.25 -6.50 14.80
C ALA A 521 -9.15 -6.93 15.79
N VAL A 522 -9.51 -6.96 17.09
CA VAL A 522 -8.61 -7.37 18.18
C VAL A 522 -8.96 -8.73 18.78
N ASP A 523 -10.11 -9.28 18.40
CA ASP A 523 -10.65 -10.55 18.86
C ASP A 523 -11.51 -11.19 17.74
N GLN A 524 -11.81 -12.48 17.90
CA GLN A 524 -12.55 -13.26 16.91
C GLN A 524 -13.98 -12.75 16.71
N ALA A 525 -14.67 -12.37 17.79
CA ALA A 525 -16.05 -11.91 17.73
C ALA A 525 -16.19 -10.61 16.91
N GLY A 526 -15.25 -9.67 17.10
CA GLY A 526 -15.15 -8.44 16.34
C GLY A 526 -14.83 -8.69 14.87
N LEU A 527 -13.93 -9.63 14.57
CA LEU A 527 -13.65 -10.04 13.19
C LEU A 527 -14.90 -10.62 12.52
N ASP A 528 -15.55 -11.60 13.14
CA ASP A 528 -16.72 -12.28 12.59
C ASP A 528 -17.87 -11.29 12.30
N LYS A 529 -18.11 -10.34 13.22
CA LYS A 529 -19.11 -9.29 12.99
C LYS A 529 -18.74 -8.41 11.80
N ALA A 530 -17.53 -7.84 11.79
CA ALA A 530 -17.09 -6.94 10.73
C ALA A 530 -17.03 -7.64 9.36
N GLN A 531 -16.66 -8.92 9.34
CA GLN A 531 -16.63 -9.77 8.16
C GLN A 531 -18.03 -9.93 7.55
N ARG A 532 -19.06 -10.22 8.36
CA ARG A 532 -20.46 -10.27 7.87
C ARG A 532 -20.93 -8.92 7.34
N ASP A 533 -20.62 -7.84 8.06
CA ASP A 533 -21.00 -6.47 7.65
C ASP A 533 -20.33 -6.09 6.31
N VAL A 534 -19.06 -6.48 6.11
CA VAL A 534 -18.34 -6.31 4.84
C VAL A 534 -19.01 -7.09 3.71
N ILE A 535 -19.30 -8.39 3.91
CA ILE A 535 -19.95 -9.22 2.88
C ILE A 535 -21.32 -8.63 2.50
N ALA A 536 -22.13 -8.20 3.47
CA ALA A 536 -23.43 -7.58 3.21
C ALA A 536 -23.31 -6.31 2.35
N LYS A 537 -22.28 -5.48 2.59
CA LYS A 537 -22.03 -4.28 1.77
C LYS A 537 -21.55 -4.61 0.37
N MET A 538 -20.70 -5.63 0.24
CA MET A 538 -20.26 -6.12 -1.08
C MET A 538 -21.43 -6.67 -1.90
N GLN A 539 -22.45 -7.26 -1.24
CA GLN A 539 -23.68 -7.68 -1.89
C GLN A 539 -24.55 -6.51 -2.33
N ALA A 540 -24.68 -5.48 -1.49
CA ALA A 540 -25.60 -4.37 -1.73
C ALA A 540 -25.10 -3.35 -2.77
N ALA A 541 -23.81 -3.06 -2.80
CA ALA A 541 -23.22 -2.04 -3.66
C ALA A 541 -21.78 -2.41 -4.08
N PRO A 542 -21.62 -3.44 -4.93
CA PRO A 542 -20.30 -3.95 -5.34
C PRO A 542 -19.42 -2.89 -6.03
N GLU A 543 -20.01 -1.91 -6.70
CA GLU A 543 -19.35 -0.79 -7.37
C GLU A 543 -18.69 0.21 -6.40
N LEU A 544 -19.13 0.25 -5.14
CA LEU A 544 -18.58 1.11 -4.09
C LEU A 544 -17.54 0.40 -3.23
N VAL A 545 -17.28 -0.88 -3.48
CA VAL A 545 -16.28 -1.65 -2.76
C VAL A 545 -14.90 -1.32 -3.34
N PRO A 546 -13.93 -0.88 -2.53
CA PRO A 546 -12.57 -0.72 -3.04
C PRO A 546 -12.08 -2.04 -3.65
N PRO A 547 -11.46 -2.01 -4.85
CA PRO A 547 -11.00 -3.21 -5.55
C PRO A 547 -10.20 -4.16 -4.65
N ALA A 548 -9.54 -3.54 -3.68
CA ALA A 548 -8.79 -4.19 -2.66
C ALA A 548 -9.48 -5.33 -1.90
N PHE A 549 -10.67 -4.99 -1.41
CA PHE A 549 -11.34 -5.80 -0.42
C PHE A 549 -11.99 -7.04 -1.03
N TRP A 550 -12.14 -7.07 -2.35
CA TRP A 550 -12.55 -8.27 -3.10
C TRP A 550 -11.65 -9.47 -2.84
N SER A 551 -10.36 -9.24 -2.60
CA SER A 551 -9.44 -10.30 -2.20
C SER A 551 -9.19 -10.31 -0.69
N LEU A 552 -9.05 -9.15 -0.03
CA LEU A 552 -8.74 -9.08 1.41
C LEU A 552 -9.76 -9.81 2.28
N VAL A 553 -11.04 -9.82 1.88
CA VAL A 553 -12.13 -10.50 2.58
C VAL A 553 -11.87 -12.00 2.77
N ARG A 554 -10.98 -12.61 1.96
CA ARG A 554 -10.58 -14.02 2.04
C ARG A 554 -9.28 -14.29 2.78
N TYR A 555 -8.66 -13.27 3.37
CA TYR A 555 -7.42 -13.44 4.15
C TYR A 555 -7.63 -13.20 5.64
N GLN A 556 -7.00 -14.05 6.45
CA GLN A 556 -7.04 -13.92 7.90
C GLN A 556 -6.50 -12.57 8.36
N VAL A 557 -7.13 -11.98 9.37
CA VAL A 557 -6.63 -10.80 10.07
C VAL A 557 -5.92 -11.27 11.32
N ARG A 558 -4.62 -10.97 11.46
CA ARG A 558 -3.81 -11.33 12.64
C ARG A 558 -3.87 -12.83 13.02
N LYS A 559 -4.06 -13.69 12.02
CA LYS A 559 -4.14 -15.17 12.17
C LYS A 559 -5.37 -15.63 12.95
N MET A 560 -6.35 -14.77 13.11
CA MET A 560 -7.69 -15.16 13.52
C MET A 560 -8.32 -15.99 12.39
N PRO A 561 -8.92 -17.16 12.70
CA PRO A 561 -9.68 -17.93 11.74
C PRO A 561 -10.72 -17.10 10.97
N LEU A 562 -10.96 -17.47 9.71
CA LEU A 562 -12.06 -16.93 8.92
C LEU A 562 -13.23 -17.91 8.95
N HIS A 563 -14.30 -17.56 9.65
CA HIS A 563 -15.52 -18.36 9.71
C HIS A 563 -16.47 -18.08 8.54
N ASP A 564 -16.64 -16.80 8.20
CA ASP A 564 -17.47 -16.33 7.09
C ASP A 564 -16.55 -15.81 5.98
N PHE A 565 -16.68 -16.29 4.74
CA PHE A 565 -15.97 -15.71 3.60
C PHE A 565 -16.77 -15.79 2.32
N MET A 566 -16.44 -14.90 1.39
CA MET A 566 -17.08 -14.83 0.09
C MET A 566 -16.54 -15.91 -0.86
N PRO A 567 -17.41 -16.72 -1.50
CA PRO A 567 -16.99 -17.72 -2.48
C PRO A 567 -16.12 -17.15 -3.60
N ALA A 568 -15.16 -17.95 -4.08
CA ALA A 568 -14.26 -17.58 -5.18
C ALA A 568 -15.05 -17.20 -6.45
N ASP A 569 -16.07 -17.99 -6.76
CA ASP A 569 -16.89 -17.82 -7.95
C ASP A 569 -17.69 -16.51 -7.91
N ASP A 570 -18.03 -16.01 -6.72
CA ASP A 570 -18.75 -14.74 -6.58
C ASP A 570 -17.80 -13.55 -6.85
N ILE A 571 -16.56 -13.62 -6.37
CA ILE A 571 -15.50 -12.66 -6.72
C ILE A 571 -15.27 -12.68 -8.22
N ALA A 572 -15.10 -13.87 -8.79
CA ALA A 572 -14.83 -14.07 -10.21
C ALA A 572 -16.01 -13.63 -11.10
N ALA A 573 -17.25 -13.66 -10.58
CA ALA A 573 -18.42 -13.14 -11.30
C ALA A 573 -18.36 -11.61 -11.46
N TRP A 574 -18.15 -10.87 -10.35
CA TRP A 574 -18.03 -9.40 -10.42
C TRP A 574 -16.79 -8.95 -11.19
N ARG A 575 -15.65 -9.61 -10.92
CA ARG A 575 -14.32 -9.29 -11.48
C ARG A 575 -13.99 -10.14 -12.71
N ARG A 576 -15.01 -10.59 -13.46
CA ARG A 576 -14.86 -11.47 -14.64
C ARG A 576 -13.80 -10.95 -15.61
N HIS A 577 -13.87 -9.67 -15.91
CA HIS A 577 -12.97 -8.99 -16.84
C HIS A 577 -11.89 -8.23 -16.07
N SER A 578 -11.21 -8.87 -15.13
CA SER A 578 -10.12 -8.24 -14.38
C SER A 578 -8.74 -8.72 -14.88
N PRO A 579 -7.81 -7.80 -15.19
CA PRO A 579 -7.99 -6.34 -15.33
C PRO A 579 -9.00 -5.97 -16.42
N LEU A 580 -9.61 -4.79 -16.27
CA LEU A 580 -10.62 -4.28 -17.20
C LEU A 580 -10.08 -4.24 -18.64
N PRO A 581 -10.91 -4.55 -19.65
CA PRO A 581 -10.46 -4.73 -21.03
C PRO A 581 -9.58 -3.58 -21.54
N GLY A 582 -8.43 -3.94 -22.12
CA GLY A 582 -7.47 -3.00 -22.70
C GLY A 582 -6.76 -2.09 -21.71
N THR A 583 -6.85 -2.34 -20.39
CA THR A 583 -6.17 -1.54 -19.36
C THR A 583 -5.10 -2.35 -18.62
N ALA A 584 -4.22 -1.65 -17.91
CA ALA A 584 -3.43 -2.24 -16.83
C ALA A 584 -3.88 -1.70 -15.47
N TYR A 585 -5.16 -1.31 -15.37
CA TYR A 585 -5.73 -0.74 -14.15
C TYR A 585 -5.77 -1.79 -13.04
N ASP A 586 -5.36 -1.36 -11.84
CA ASP A 586 -5.36 -2.17 -10.61
C ASP A 586 -4.59 -3.51 -10.68
N PRO A 587 -3.28 -3.53 -11.04
CA PRO A 587 -2.52 -4.77 -11.12
C PRO A 587 -1.71 -5.09 -9.85
N GLN A 588 -1.81 -4.26 -8.78
CA GLN A 588 -1.03 -4.45 -7.56
C GLN A 588 -1.54 -5.61 -6.66
N PRO A 589 -0.65 -6.24 -5.87
CA PRO A 589 -0.60 -7.69 -5.72
C PRO A 589 -1.65 -8.34 -4.81
N THR A 590 -2.47 -7.60 -4.06
CA THR A 590 -3.41 -8.23 -3.12
C THR A 590 -4.78 -8.56 -3.71
N TYR A 591 -5.12 -8.14 -4.94
CA TYR A 591 -6.51 -7.88 -5.34
C TYR A 591 -7.10 -8.70 -6.47
N ALA A 592 -6.24 -9.34 -7.25
CA ALA A 592 -6.67 -10.23 -8.31
C ALA A 592 -6.10 -11.65 -8.18
N TYR A 593 -5.65 -12.10 -6.99
CA TYR A 593 -5.26 -13.52 -6.80
C TYR A 593 -6.39 -14.41 -7.32
N TYR A 594 -7.61 -14.25 -6.83
CA TYR A 594 -8.69 -15.13 -7.27
C TYR A 594 -9.19 -14.87 -8.70
N ALA A 595 -9.07 -13.64 -9.21
CA ALA A 595 -9.50 -13.31 -10.57
C ALA A 595 -8.50 -13.76 -11.65
N LEU A 596 -7.20 -13.76 -11.36
CA LEU A 596 -6.14 -14.14 -12.30
C LEU A 596 -5.63 -15.56 -12.09
N ASP A 597 -5.57 -16.09 -10.86
CA ASP A 597 -4.90 -17.36 -10.52
C ASP A 597 -5.49 -18.58 -11.24
N HIS A 598 -6.77 -18.53 -11.58
CA HIS A 598 -7.52 -19.66 -12.16
C HIS A 598 -7.93 -19.44 -13.62
N ARG A 599 -7.43 -18.37 -14.26
CA ARG A 599 -7.72 -18.07 -15.67
C ARG A 599 -6.89 -18.93 -16.61
N ARG A 600 -7.52 -19.48 -17.65
CA ARG A 600 -6.84 -20.27 -18.69
C ARG A 600 -5.88 -19.42 -19.53
N ASP A 601 -6.17 -18.14 -19.71
CA ASP A 601 -5.40 -17.16 -20.49
C ASP A 601 -4.43 -16.33 -19.63
N GLN A 602 -4.17 -16.74 -18.38
CA GLN A 602 -3.35 -15.99 -17.42
C GLN A 602 -2.00 -15.51 -17.97
N ALA A 603 -1.26 -16.38 -18.67
CA ALA A 603 0.05 -16.02 -19.20
C ALA A 603 -0.03 -14.88 -20.23
N ALA A 604 -0.97 -14.97 -21.18
CA ALA A 604 -1.18 -13.92 -22.18
C ALA A 604 -1.63 -12.59 -21.56
N VAL A 605 -2.48 -12.65 -20.52
CA VAL A 605 -2.89 -11.46 -19.76
C VAL A 605 -1.69 -10.80 -19.07
N LEU A 606 -0.84 -11.59 -18.40
CA LEU A 606 0.35 -11.05 -17.72
C LEU A 606 1.36 -10.43 -18.71
N ASP A 607 1.52 -11.03 -19.88
CA ASP A 607 2.39 -10.50 -20.94
C ASP A 607 1.85 -9.17 -21.46
N SER A 608 0.55 -9.07 -21.71
CA SER A 608 -0.10 -7.82 -22.12
C SER A 608 0.02 -6.73 -21.05
N LEU A 609 -0.12 -7.07 -19.77
CA LEU A 609 0.06 -6.13 -18.66
C LEU A 609 1.48 -5.60 -18.59
N LEU A 610 2.48 -6.47 -18.73
CA LEU A 610 3.89 -6.08 -18.74
C LEU A 610 4.21 -5.16 -19.93
N GLU A 611 3.66 -5.45 -21.10
CA GLU A 611 3.85 -4.63 -22.30
C GLU A 611 3.26 -3.22 -22.15
N ARG A 612 2.10 -3.10 -21.49
CA ARG A 612 1.42 -1.82 -21.23
C ARG A 612 2.07 -1.02 -20.09
N ALA A 613 2.51 -1.71 -19.04
CA ALA A 613 2.97 -1.09 -17.79
C ALA A 613 4.35 -1.61 -17.32
N PRO A 614 5.42 -1.41 -18.11
CA PRO A 614 6.75 -1.96 -17.81
C PRO A 614 7.46 -1.33 -16.59
N TYR A 615 7.00 -0.19 -16.08
CA TYR A 615 7.54 0.48 -14.90
C TYR A 615 6.78 0.12 -13.60
N ASP A 616 5.68 -0.64 -13.70
CA ASP A 616 4.91 -1.12 -12.54
C ASP A 616 5.58 -2.35 -11.91
N ILE A 617 6.28 -2.13 -10.80
CA ILE A 617 6.95 -3.21 -10.06
C ILE A 617 5.98 -4.26 -9.49
N GLY A 618 4.70 -3.92 -9.33
CA GLY A 618 3.65 -4.85 -8.93
C GLY A 618 3.38 -5.86 -10.04
N ILE A 619 3.25 -5.39 -11.29
CA ILE A 619 3.13 -6.25 -12.48
C ILE A 619 4.39 -7.10 -12.65
N VAL A 620 5.58 -6.49 -12.61
CA VAL A 620 6.86 -7.22 -12.76
C VAL A 620 6.97 -8.33 -11.72
N ARG A 621 6.67 -8.04 -10.44
CA ARG A 621 6.65 -9.05 -9.37
C ARG A 621 5.68 -10.20 -9.68
N ARG A 622 4.52 -9.90 -10.25
CA ARG A 622 3.49 -10.89 -10.57
C ARG A 622 3.89 -11.77 -11.74
N VAL A 623 4.45 -11.18 -12.80
CA VAL A 623 5.03 -11.90 -13.95
C VAL A 623 6.11 -12.86 -13.48
N LEU A 624 7.07 -12.38 -12.68
CA LEU A 624 8.15 -13.22 -12.14
C LEU A 624 7.58 -14.38 -11.30
N TYR A 625 6.62 -14.10 -10.42
CA TYR A 625 6.00 -15.12 -9.58
C TYR A 625 5.28 -16.19 -10.41
N PHE A 626 4.52 -15.83 -11.43
CA PHE A 626 3.76 -16.83 -12.19
C PHE A 626 4.61 -17.62 -13.18
N ARG A 627 5.56 -16.97 -13.86
CA ARG A 627 6.45 -17.64 -14.82
C ARG A 627 7.42 -18.60 -14.14
N PHE A 628 7.94 -18.23 -12.96
CA PHE A 628 9.05 -18.96 -12.32
C PHE A 628 8.74 -19.53 -10.94
N LYS A 629 7.58 -19.20 -10.35
CA LYS A 629 7.19 -19.61 -8.98
C LYS A 629 8.27 -19.21 -7.97
N ASP A 630 8.78 -20.16 -7.21
CA ASP A 630 9.83 -19.94 -6.20
C ASP A 630 11.25 -19.98 -6.77
N LYS A 631 11.42 -20.22 -8.08
CA LYS A 631 12.72 -20.40 -8.76
C LYS A 631 12.98 -19.33 -9.82
N VAL A 632 12.85 -18.06 -9.44
CA VAL A 632 13.08 -16.90 -10.33
C VAL A 632 14.59 -16.79 -10.66
N PRO A 633 15.01 -16.89 -11.94
CA PRO A 633 16.38 -16.62 -12.34
C PRO A 633 16.73 -15.13 -12.17
N ALA A 634 17.96 -14.83 -11.75
CA ALA A 634 18.39 -13.45 -11.52
C ALA A 634 18.41 -12.63 -12.81
N GLU A 635 18.80 -13.24 -13.93
CA GLU A 635 18.87 -12.61 -15.26
C GLU A 635 17.48 -12.22 -15.76
N ALA A 636 16.49 -13.10 -15.57
CA ALA A 636 15.10 -12.80 -15.93
C ALA A 636 14.50 -11.68 -15.06
N ALA A 637 14.86 -11.65 -13.77
CA ALA A 637 14.46 -10.56 -12.90
C ALA A 637 15.14 -9.23 -13.30
N GLU A 638 16.43 -9.27 -13.66
CA GLU A 638 17.18 -8.09 -14.09
C GLU A 638 16.57 -7.49 -15.37
N GLU A 639 16.28 -8.32 -16.37
CA GLU A 639 15.63 -7.89 -17.61
C GLU A 639 14.30 -7.19 -17.33
N LEU A 640 13.44 -7.78 -16.50
CA LEU A 640 12.12 -7.22 -16.20
C LEU A 640 12.17 -5.98 -15.30
N TYR A 641 13.17 -5.87 -14.42
CA TYR A 641 13.35 -4.67 -13.60
C TYR A 641 14.14 -3.56 -14.30
N ALA A 642 14.78 -3.84 -15.45
CA ALA A 642 15.66 -2.91 -16.16
C ALA A 642 15.12 -1.46 -16.25
N PRO A 643 13.82 -1.21 -16.53
CA PRO A 643 13.29 0.15 -16.62
C PRO A 643 13.41 0.99 -15.33
N VAL A 644 13.49 0.36 -14.16
CA VAL A 644 13.47 1.05 -12.85
C VAL A 644 14.77 0.94 -12.05
N LEU A 645 15.71 0.07 -12.47
CA LEU A 645 16.92 -0.22 -11.68
C LEU A 645 17.83 0.99 -11.44
N ALA A 646 17.68 2.09 -12.17
CA ALA A 646 18.47 3.30 -11.98
C ALA A 646 18.03 4.14 -10.77
N TYR A 647 16.83 3.92 -10.22
CA TYR A 647 16.25 4.76 -9.16
C TYR A 647 15.38 3.99 -8.15
N ASP A 648 15.12 2.70 -8.36
CA ASP A 648 14.37 1.87 -7.43
C ASP A 648 15.32 1.03 -6.54
N ALA A 649 15.39 1.39 -5.26
CA ALA A 649 16.21 0.69 -4.28
C ALA A 649 15.68 -0.72 -4.00
N ASN A 650 14.36 -0.90 -3.97
CA ASN A 650 13.72 -2.18 -3.68
C ASN A 650 13.93 -3.20 -4.81
N ALA A 651 13.89 -2.74 -6.07
CA ALA A 651 14.20 -3.59 -7.22
C ALA A 651 15.67 -4.05 -7.18
N SER A 652 16.61 -3.14 -6.91
CA SER A 652 18.03 -3.46 -6.78
C SER A 652 18.30 -4.42 -5.61
N GLU A 653 17.67 -4.19 -4.45
CA GLU A 653 17.78 -5.08 -3.30
C GLU A 653 17.23 -6.49 -3.61
N ARG A 654 16.12 -6.59 -4.35
CA ARG A 654 15.54 -7.88 -4.72
C ARG A 654 16.49 -8.68 -5.63
N LEU A 655 17.18 -8.02 -6.56
CA LEU A 655 18.23 -8.66 -7.37
C LEU A 655 19.42 -9.09 -6.53
N ALA A 656 19.83 -8.30 -5.54
CA ALA A 656 20.87 -8.72 -4.59
C ALA A 656 20.46 -10.01 -3.85
N LYS A 657 19.22 -10.08 -3.37
CA LYS A 657 18.68 -11.27 -2.70
C LYS A 657 18.63 -12.49 -3.63
N MET A 658 18.19 -12.32 -4.87
CA MET A 658 18.16 -13.40 -5.87
C MET A 658 19.58 -13.86 -6.25
N SER A 659 20.56 -12.96 -6.18
CA SER A 659 21.96 -13.23 -6.50
C SER A 659 22.79 -13.76 -5.33
N ALA A 660 22.17 -14.09 -4.17
CA ALA A 660 22.91 -14.50 -2.97
C ALA A 660 23.81 -15.75 -3.14
N GLY A 661 23.58 -16.56 -4.18
CA GLY A 661 24.45 -17.66 -4.56
C GLY A 661 25.73 -17.26 -5.32
N THR A 662 25.82 -16.02 -5.81
CA THR A 662 26.88 -15.50 -6.67
C THR A 662 27.43 -14.20 -6.06
N PRO A 663 28.47 -14.26 -5.20
CA PRO A 663 28.92 -13.11 -4.41
C PRO A 663 29.24 -11.85 -5.22
N GLY A 664 29.87 -11.99 -6.40
CA GLY A 664 30.17 -10.86 -7.27
C GLY A 664 28.92 -10.11 -7.73
N SER A 665 27.91 -10.84 -8.21
CA SER A 665 26.63 -10.24 -8.64
C SER A 665 25.85 -9.67 -7.47
N GLN A 666 25.82 -10.36 -6.32
CA GLN A 666 25.17 -9.86 -5.10
C GLN A 666 25.77 -8.52 -4.66
N LEU A 667 27.10 -8.39 -4.69
CA LEU A 667 27.81 -7.16 -4.32
C LEU A 667 27.40 -5.98 -5.20
N VAL A 668 27.39 -6.16 -6.54
CA VAL A 668 27.00 -5.12 -7.49
C VAL A 668 25.61 -4.56 -7.17
N TRP A 669 24.65 -5.45 -6.89
CA TRP A 669 23.28 -5.04 -6.59
C TRP A 669 23.13 -4.40 -5.21
N LEU A 670 23.87 -4.86 -4.19
CA LEU A 670 23.90 -4.22 -2.88
C LEU A 670 24.51 -2.81 -2.94
N GLU A 671 25.59 -2.63 -3.69
CA GLU A 671 26.20 -1.31 -3.90
C GLU A 671 25.22 -0.36 -4.60
N LYS A 672 24.53 -0.85 -5.64
CA LYS A 672 23.50 -0.06 -6.34
C LYS A 672 22.34 0.33 -5.42
N ALA A 673 21.81 -0.63 -4.65
CA ALA A 673 20.75 -0.38 -3.69
C ALA A 673 21.19 0.63 -2.61
N ALA A 674 22.44 0.54 -2.14
CA ALA A 674 23.02 1.44 -1.14
C ALA A 674 23.31 2.86 -1.67
N GLN A 675 23.56 3.01 -2.96
CA GLN A 675 23.66 4.32 -3.62
C GLN A 675 22.32 5.06 -3.66
N ILE A 676 21.22 4.32 -3.83
CA ILE A 676 19.86 4.89 -3.90
C ILE A 676 19.28 5.11 -2.51
N ASP A 677 19.28 4.07 -1.68
CA ASP A 677 18.84 4.11 -0.28
C ASP A 677 19.97 3.68 0.66
N PRO A 678 20.55 4.62 1.43
CA PRO A 678 21.60 4.33 2.39
C PRO A 678 21.24 3.31 3.48
N HIS A 679 19.96 2.96 3.68
CA HIS A 679 19.59 1.81 4.53
C HIS A 679 20.26 0.51 4.06
N ASN A 680 20.43 0.33 2.76
CA ASN A 680 21.08 -0.86 2.19
C ASN A 680 22.59 -0.93 2.48
N LEU A 681 23.21 0.14 3.02
CA LEU A 681 24.57 0.05 3.55
C LEU A 681 24.67 -0.95 4.71
N TYR A 682 23.61 -1.14 5.51
CA TYR A 682 23.62 -2.16 6.56
C TYR A 682 23.68 -3.57 5.97
N LYS A 683 22.92 -3.84 4.90
CA LYS A 683 22.95 -5.14 4.20
C LYS A 683 24.27 -5.36 3.47
N LEU A 684 24.87 -4.31 2.91
CA LEU A 684 26.21 -4.35 2.34
C LEU A 684 27.28 -4.64 3.41
N ALA A 685 27.14 -4.07 4.61
CA ALA A 685 28.02 -4.36 5.73
C ALA A 685 27.85 -5.82 6.20
N ASP A 686 26.61 -6.30 6.34
CA ASP A 686 26.30 -7.70 6.67
C ASP A 686 26.93 -8.65 5.63
N TYR A 687 26.87 -8.31 4.33
CA TYR A 687 27.55 -9.07 3.27
C TYR A 687 29.07 -9.16 3.51
N TRP A 688 29.74 -8.07 3.88
CA TRP A 688 31.17 -8.11 4.18
C TRP A 688 31.51 -8.93 5.43
N VAL A 689 30.61 -8.96 6.43
CA VAL A 689 30.71 -9.87 7.57
C VAL A 689 30.67 -11.32 7.10
N GLU A 690 29.73 -11.66 6.22
CA GLU A 690 29.58 -13.01 5.66
C GLU A 690 30.76 -13.42 4.77
N GLN A 691 31.39 -12.48 4.07
CA GLN A 691 32.62 -12.72 3.30
C GLN A 691 33.89 -12.80 4.16
N GLY A 692 33.81 -12.47 5.45
CA GLY A 692 34.95 -12.47 6.37
C GLY A 692 35.86 -11.23 6.27
N ASP A 693 35.45 -10.18 5.55
CA ASP A 693 36.21 -8.93 5.43
C ASP A 693 35.77 -7.93 6.52
N ALA A 694 36.27 -8.16 7.73
CA ALA A 694 35.90 -7.36 8.90
C ALA A 694 36.28 -5.87 8.76
N ALA A 695 37.33 -5.54 7.99
CA ALA A 695 37.73 -4.15 7.78
C ALA A 695 36.69 -3.40 6.93
N LYS A 696 36.28 -3.98 5.79
CA LYS A 696 35.24 -3.39 4.95
C LYS A 696 33.88 -3.37 5.63
N ALA A 697 33.53 -4.42 6.37
CA ALA A 697 32.28 -4.46 7.13
C ALA A 697 32.22 -3.29 8.12
N GLU A 698 33.30 -3.05 8.85
CA GLU A 698 33.40 -1.96 9.82
C GLU A 698 33.28 -0.58 9.16
N GLU A 699 34.03 -0.34 8.08
CA GLU A 699 33.95 0.90 7.32
C GLU A 699 32.52 1.15 6.81
N THR A 700 31.89 0.11 6.25
CA THR A 700 30.54 0.20 5.69
C THR A 700 29.49 0.46 6.77
N TYR A 701 29.58 -0.21 7.92
CA TYR A 701 28.70 0.08 9.06
C TYR A 701 28.86 1.50 9.57
N LEU A 702 30.10 1.99 9.75
CA LEU A 702 30.36 3.36 10.18
C LEU A 702 29.73 4.37 9.22
N LYS A 703 29.87 4.14 7.91
CA LYS A 703 29.19 4.93 6.89
C LYS A 703 27.66 4.86 7.05
N ALA A 704 27.09 3.67 7.22
CA ALA A 704 25.65 3.47 7.41
C ALA A 704 25.11 4.25 8.62
N PHE A 705 25.78 4.16 9.77
CA PHE A 705 25.42 4.90 10.99
C PHE A 705 25.51 6.41 10.83
N ALA A 706 26.42 6.91 9.98
CA ALA A 706 26.58 8.34 9.75
C ALA A 706 25.47 8.93 8.85
N VAL A 707 24.96 8.16 7.88
CA VAL A 707 24.06 8.69 6.83
C VAL A 707 22.61 8.23 6.97
N ASN A 708 22.32 7.21 7.78
CA ASN A 708 20.95 6.72 7.99
C ASN A 708 20.34 7.34 9.26
N PRO A 709 19.27 8.15 9.15
CA PRO A 709 18.62 8.78 10.29
C PRO A 709 17.79 7.80 11.16
N GLY A 710 17.54 6.57 10.70
CA GLY A 710 16.69 5.59 11.37
C GLY A 710 17.34 4.94 12.59
N SER A 711 17.10 5.47 13.79
CA SER A 711 17.67 4.94 15.04
C SER A 711 17.36 3.46 15.31
N VAL A 712 16.14 2.99 15.01
CA VAL A 712 15.77 1.58 15.14
C VAL A 712 16.48 0.69 14.12
N GLN A 713 16.63 1.15 12.87
CA GLN A 713 17.41 0.42 11.87
C GLN A 713 18.87 0.31 12.31
N ALA A 714 19.46 1.42 12.76
CA ALA A 714 20.79 1.44 13.35
C ALA A 714 20.93 0.44 14.51
N ALA A 715 19.99 0.45 15.46
CA ALA A 715 20.00 -0.49 16.59
C ALA A 715 19.86 -1.96 16.16
N ASN A 716 19.14 -2.24 15.07
CA ASN A 716 19.03 -3.60 14.53
C ASN A 716 20.35 -4.17 14.02
N HIS A 717 21.28 -3.31 13.60
CA HIS A 717 22.59 -3.68 13.06
C HIS A 717 23.76 -3.34 14.02
N SER A 718 23.49 -2.94 15.27
CA SER A 718 24.55 -2.46 16.18
C SER A 718 25.39 -3.57 16.81
N LEU A 719 24.84 -4.78 16.96
CA LEU A 719 25.48 -5.86 17.74
C LEU A 719 26.86 -6.24 17.20
N TRP A 720 27.02 -6.38 15.88
CA TRP A 720 28.30 -6.73 15.28
C TRP A 720 29.36 -5.66 15.57
N MET A 721 29.01 -4.37 15.37
CA MET A 721 29.91 -3.25 15.64
C MET A 721 30.26 -3.10 17.12
N VAL A 722 29.32 -3.35 18.03
CA VAL A 722 29.58 -3.35 19.48
C VAL A 722 30.64 -4.39 19.83
N ASN A 723 30.51 -5.61 19.33
CA ASN A 723 31.51 -6.66 19.53
C ASN A 723 32.85 -6.28 18.87
N ARG A 724 32.82 -5.80 17.63
CA ARG A 724 34.01 -5.37 16.89
C ARG A 724 34.79 -4.32 17.65
N PHE A 725 34.13 -3.30 18.19
CA PHE A 725 34.77 -2.27 19.01
C PHE A 725 35.35 -2.84 20.31
N GLU A 726 34.64 -3.73 20.98
CA GLU A 726 35.16 -4.36 22.21
C GLU A 726 36.41 -5.20 21.91
N ASP A 727 36.36 -6.04 20.88
CA ASP A 727 37.42 -6.98 20.53
C ASP A 727 38.67 -6.29 19.94
N THR A 728 38.53 -5.05 19.43
CA THR A 728 39.63 -4.24 18.87
C THR A 728 40.14 -3.16 19.83
N GLY A 729 39.81 -3.26 21.12
CA GLY A 729 40.33 -2.33 22.13
C GLY A 729 39.72 -0.93 22.10
N ARG A 730 38.48 -0.78 21.61
CA ARG A 730 37.72 0.49 21.55
C ARG A 730 36.48 0.45 22.46
N PRO A 731 36.63 0.17 23.77
CA PRO A 731 35.51 -0.09 24.67
C PRO A 731 34.58 1.11 24.88
N ALA A 732 35.09 2.34 24.74
CA ALA A 732 34.27 3.55 24.84
C ALA A 732 33.25 3.64 23.69
N GLN A 733 33.68 3.32 22.45
CA GLN A 733 32.81 3.30 21.29
C GLN A 733 31.79 2.15 21.37
N ALA A 734 32.20 0.97 21.83
CA ALA A 734 31.29 -0.15 22.09
C ALA A 734 30.18 0.25 23.08
N ALA A 735 30.55 0.87 24.20
CA ALA A 735 29.59 1.31 25.22
C ALA A 735 28.64 2.40 24.72
N ALA A 736 29.16 3.39 23.96
CA ALA A 736 28.34 4.45 23.39
C ALA A 736 27.30 3.90 22.41
N LEU A 737 27.73 3.05 21.46
CA LEU A 737 26.85 2.46 20.47
C LEU A 737 25.81 1.52 21.11
N ALA A 738 26.24 0.66 22.05
CA ALA A 738 25.33 -0.25 22.76
C ALA A 738 24.27 0.52 23.55
N LYS A 739 24.66 1.59 24.24
CA LYS A 739 23.73 2.47 24.97
C LYS A 739 22.75 3.16 24.02
N GLN A 740 23.23 3.74 22.92
CA GLN A 740 22.37 4.36 21.91
C GLN A 740 21.37 3.35 21.33
N ALA A 741 21.82 2.14 21.01
CA ALA A 741 20.98 1.08 20.51
C ALA A 741 19.91 0.66 21.54
N GLY A 742 20.29 0.44 22.80
CA GLY A 742 19.34 0.05 23.85
C GLY A 742 18.31 1.15 24.19
N GLN A 743 18.65 2.43 23.99
CA GLN A 743 17.70 3.55 24.12
C GLN A 743 16.58 3.53 23.08
N THR A 744 16.73 2.79 21.98
CA THR A 744 15.66 2.63 20.99
C THR A 744 14.57 1.65 21.42
N TRP A 745 14.83 0.86 22.46
CA TRP A 745 13.94 -0.22 22.93
C TRP A 745 13.60 -1.27 21.85
N SER A 746 14.34 -1.29 20.74
CA SER A 746 14.27 -2.37 19.74
C SER A 746 14.77 -3.68 20.35
N HIS A 747 14.28 -4.82 19.85
CA HIS A 747 14.73 -6.14 20.30
C HIS A 747 16.26 -6.25 20.23
N ARG A 748 16.84 -5.92 19.08
CA ARG A 748 18.29 -5.97 18.84
C ARG A 748 19.06 -4.93 19.64
N GLY A 749 18.50 -3.74 19.86
CA GLY A 749 19.12 -2.71 20.66
C GLY A 749 19.23 -3.07 22.15
N LEU A 750 18.12 -3.56 22.74
CA LEU A 750 18.12 -4.07 24.12
C LEU A 750 19.08 -5.25 24.27
N PHE A 751 19.08 -6.16 23.29
CA PHE A 751 20.01 -7.29 23.25
C PHE A 751 21.46 -6.82 23.21
N ALA A 752 21.82 -5.89 22.32
CA ALA A 752 23.19 -5.39 22.19
C ALA A 752 23.71 -4.73 23.48
N GLN A 753 22.84 -3.98 24.18
CA GLN A 753 23.20 -3.38 25.47
C GLN A 753 23.37 -4.41 26.58
N GLY A 754 22.39 -5.32 26.74
CA GLY A 754 22.48 -6.41 27.71
C GLY A 754 23.70 -7.31 27.46
N TRP A 755 23.98 -7.60 26.19
CA TRP A 755 25.11 -8.39 25.74
C TRP A 755 26.47 -7.78 26.13
N LEU A 756 26.69 -6.48 25.88
CA LEU A 756 27.93 -5.82 26.25
C LEU A 756 28.13 -5.80 27.78
N LEU A 757 27.07 -5.53 28.54
CA LEU A 757 27.11 -5.54 30.01
C LEU A 757 27.45 -6.93 30.55
N GLU A 758 26.86 -7.97 29.97
CA GLU A 758 27.16 -9.37 30.30
C GLU A 758 28.63 -9.70 30.02
N ARG A 759 29.16 -9.31 28.85
CA ARG A 759 30.58 -9.52 28.49
C ARG A 759 31.54 -8.87 29.49
N ARG A 760 31.18 -7.73 30.06
CA ARG A 760 31.97 -7.01 31.07
C ARG A 760 31.74 -7.47 32.51
N GLY A 761 30.95 -8.53 32.73
CA GLY A 761 30.65 -9.06 34.06
C GLY A 761 29.63 -8.24 34.85
N ASN A 762 28.99 -7.23 34.23
CA ASN A 762 27.94 -6.44 34.88
C ASN A 762 26.57 -7.13 34.78
N TYR A 763 26.46 -8.28 35.45
CA TYR A 763 25.34 -9.20 35.29
C TYR A 763 24.00 -8.64 35.77
N LYS A 764 24.00 -7.79 36.81
CA LYS A 764 22.77 -7.19 37.34
C LYS A 764 22.12 -6.28 36.29
N GLU A 765 22.91 -5.38 35.68
CA GLU A 765 22.38 -4.49 34.65
C GLU A 765 22.08 -5.24 33.36
N ALA A 766 22.88 -6.24 32.99
CA ALA A 766 22.62 -7.10 31.84
C ALA A 766 21.23 -7.78 31.94
N LEU A 767 20.94 -8.42 33.08
CA LEU A 767 19.64 -9.06 33.32
C LEU A 767 18.48 -8.08 33.24
N MET A 768 18.63 -6.85 33.72
CA MET A 768 17.60 -5.80 33.56
C MET A 768 17.23 -5.55 32.08
N PHE A 769 18.22 -5.55 31.16
CA PHE A 769 17.93 -5.38 29.73
C PHE A 769 17.28 -6.62 29.12
N TYR A 770 17.71 -7.82 29.51
CA TYR A 770 17.09 -9.06 29.05
C TYR A 770 15.68 -9.27 29.58
N GLU A 771 15.39 -8.87 30.82
CA GLU A 771 14.04 -8.85 31.41
C GLU A 771 13.12 -7.93 30.61
N ARG A 772 13.56 -6.71 30.32
CA ARG A 772 12.81 -5.75 29.48
C ARG A 772 12.59 -6.27 28.07
N LEU A 773 13.58 -6.95 27.49
CA LEU A 773 13.47 -7.57 26.18
C LEU A 773 12.42 -8.70 26.22
N ALA A 774 12.50 -9.59 27.21
CA ALA A 774 11.55 -10.69 27.38
C ALA A 774 10.12 -10.20 27.62
N GLU A 775 9.95 -9.15 28.42
CA GLU A 775 8.66 -8.51 28.69
C GLU A 775 8.06 -7.87 27.44
N ARG A 776 8.87 -7.08 26.71
CA ARG A 776 8.38 -6.28 25.57
C ARG A 776 8.08 -7.12 24.32
N TYR A 777 8.87 -8.17 24.09
CA TYR A 777 8.81 -8.96 22.84
C TYR A 777 8.29 -10.39 23.04
N ASP A 778 7.85 -10.75 24.25
CA ASP A 778 7.44 -12.12 24.61
C ASP A 778 8.50 -13.16 24.22
N ALA A 779 9.76 -12.84 24.54
CA ALA A 779 10.95 -13.61 24.16
C ALA A 779 11.70 -14.13 25.41
N PRO A 780 11.06 -14.95 26.26
CA PRO A 780 11.66 -15.43 27.51
C PRO A 780 12.94 -16.26 27.29
N GLU A 781 13.08 -16.92 26.15
CA GLU A 781 14.26 -17.72 25.79
C GLU A 781 15.56 -16.90 25.78
N VAL A 782 15.51 -15.62 25.41
CA VAL A 782 16.68 -14.73 25.38
C VAL A 782 17.18 -14.43 26.79
N LEU A 783 16.25 -14.15 27.71
CA LEU A 783 16.54 -13.96 29.13
C LEU A 783 17.10 -15.24 29.74
N LEU A 784 16.45 -16.37 29.50
CA LEU A 784 16.85 -17.65 30.06
C LEU A 784 18.21 -18.13 29.51
N ALA A 785 18.52 -17.83 28.24
CA ALA A 785 19.85 -18.04 27.67
C ALA A 785 20.91 -17.18 28.41
N ALA A 786 20.61 -15.91 28.67
CA ALA A 786 21.51 -15.04 29.44
C ALA A 786 21.74 -15.52 30.88
N VAL A 787 20.67 -15.92 31.58
CA VAL A 787 20.76 -16.53 32.92
C VAL A 787 21.69 -17.74 32.89
N HIS A 788 21.52 -18.63 31.90
CA HIS A 788 22.35 -19.81 31.79
C HIS A 788 23.82 -19.48 31.54
N ARG A 789 24.13 -18.49 30.69
CA ARG A 789 25.50 -18.01 30.46
C ARG A 789 26.15 -17.46 31.71
N ILE A 790 25.41 -16.66 32.47
CA ILE A 790 25.88 -16.09 33.72
C ILE A 790 26.17 -17.21 34.74
N GLU A 791 25.29 -18.22 34.85
CA GLU A 791 25.53 -19.37 35.72
C GLU A 791 26.75 -20.20 35.31
N VAL A 792 26.97 -20.38 34.00
CA VAL A 792 28.15 -21.09 33.49
C VAL A 792 29.45 -20.33 33.81
N LYS A 793 29.44 -18.99 33.71
CA LYS A 793 30.63 -18.15 33.92
C LYS A 793 30.92 -17.83 35.39
N ALA A 794 29.89 -17.63 36.20
CA ALA A 794 30.00 -17.11 37.56
C ALA A 794 29.35 -18.00 38.64
N GLY A 795 28.79 -19.16 38.25
CA GLY A 795 28.01 -20.03 39.14
C GLY A 795 26.60 -19.49 39.41
N ALA A 796 25.80 -20.27 40.14
CA ALA A 796 24.47 -19.86 40.55
C ALA A 796 24.54 -18.72 41.58
N THR A 797 24.12 -17.53 41.18
CA THR A 797 24.15 -16.30 41.98
C THR A 797 22.76 -15.94 42.52
N PRO A 798 22.66 -15.05 43.54
CA PRO A 798 21.36 -14.50 43.94
C PRO A 798 20.56 -13.84 42.80
N LEU A 799 21.25 -13.35 41.75
CA LEU A 799 20.64 -12.75 40.56
C LEU A 799 19.96 -13.78 39.66
N THR A 800 20.51 -15.00 39.55
CA THR A 800 20.05 -16.04 38.62
C THR A 800 19.08 -17.04 39.26
N ARG A 801 19.16 -17.22 40.60
CA ARG A 801 18.27 -18.10 41.38
C ARG A 801 16.77 -17.93 41.09
N PRO A 802 16.21 -16.72 40.93
CA PRO A 802 14.79 -16.55 40.63
C PRO A 802 14.35 -17.24 39.33
N TYR A 803 15.27 -17.43 38.39
CA TYR A 803 15.01 -18.01 37.07
C TYR A 803 15.20 -19.53 37.02
N ALA A 804 15.74 -20.15 38.07
CA ALA A 804 16.11 -21.57 38.07
C ALA A 804 14.93 -22.51 37.74
N LYS A 805 13.71 -22.18 38.20
CA LYS A 805 12.51 -22.95 37.88
C LYS A 805 12.18 -22.88 36.38
N ARG A 806 12.01 -21.67 35.85
CA ARG A 806 11.72 -21.42 34.42
C ARG A 806 12.80 -22.01 33.52
N LEU A 807 14.06 -21.90 33.92
CA LEU A 807 15.17 -22.44 33.17
C LEU A 807 15.16 -23.98 33.11
N ARG A 808 14.69 -24.66 34.16
CA ARG A 808 14.45 -26.11 34.13
C ARG A 808 13.23 -26.48 33.27
N GLU A 809 12.19 -25.66 33.25
CA GLU A 809 10.99 -25.91 32.46
C GLU A 809 11.26 -25.76 30.95
N GLU A 810 12.05 -24.76 30.53
CA GLU A 810 12.39 -24.53 29.11
C GLU A 810 13.62 -25.31 28.63
N LEU A 811 14.51 -25.76 29.54
CA LEU A 811 15.64 -26.67 29.26
C LEU A 811 15.62 -27.93 30.14
N PRO A 812 14.57 -28.76 30.10
CA PRO A 812 14.40 -29.89 31.01
C PRO A 812 15.52 -30.94 30.87
N GLN A 813 16.06 -31.13 29.67
CA GLN A 813 17.23 -31.98 29.41
C GLN A 813 18.45 -31.19 28.93
N GLY A 814 18.29 -29.90 28.63
CA GLY A 814 19.38 -29.06 28.10
C GLY A 814 20.52 -28.78 29.08
N ARG A 815 20.35 -29.13 30.36
CA ARG A 815 21.42 -29.09 31.36
C ARG A 815 22.17 -30.41 31.51
N HIS A 816 21.74 -31.48 30.82
CA HIS A 816 22.37 -32.78 30.91
C HIS A 816 23.60 -32.79 30.02
N LYS A 817 24.76 -32.99 30.64
CA LYS A 817 25.98 -33.22 29.88
C LYS A 817 25.90 -34.59 29.21
N VAL A 818 26.23 -34.63 27.94
CA VAL A 818 26.31 -35.83 27.11
C VAL A 818 27.60 -35.79 26.30
N SER A 819 28.24 -36.93 26.22
CA SER A 819 29.38 -37.21 25.37
C SER A 819 28.96 -38.16 24.24
N LEU A 820 29.85 -38.37 23.26
CA LEU A 820 29.59 -39.31 22.17
C LEU A 820 29.24 -40.73 22.67
N GLY A 821 29.85 -41.18 23.76
CA GLY A 821 29.64 -42.52 24.34
C GLY A 821 28.29 -42.71 25.04
N ASP A 822 27.61 -41.63 25.41
CA ASP A 822 26.31 -41.66 26.09
C ASP A 822 25.15 -41.87 25.12
N LEU A 823 25.41 -41.77 23.81
CA LEU A 823 24.40 -41.77 22.77
C LEU A 823 24.35 -43.12 22.05
N ARG A 824 23.18 -43.77 22.07
CA ARG A 824 22.94 -45.07 21.42
C ARG A 824 21.67 -45.04 20.59
N GLY A 825 21.70 -45.73 19.44
CA GLY A 825 20.59 -45.78 18.50
C GLY A 825 20.27 -44.43 17.85
N PRO A 826 19.32 -44.40 16.90
CA PRO A 826 18.87 -43.15 16.28
C PRO A 826 18.31 -42.16 17.31
N PRO A 827 18.52 -40.85 17.15
CA PRO A 827 17.95 -39.88 18.06
C PRO A 827 16.43 -39.82 17.92
N GLU A 828 15.71 -39.71 19.03
CA GLU A 828 14.26 -39.47 19.04
C GLU A 828 13.92 -37.99 18.81
N THR A 829 14.80 -37.09 19.25
CA THR A 829 14.65 -35.63 19.21
C THR A 829 15.99 -34.96 18.92
N GLY A 830 15.94 -33.74 18.39
CA GLY A 830 17.12 -32.93 18.09
C GLY A 830 16.76 -31.67 17.29
N MET A 831 17.77 -30.97 16.78
CA MET A 831 17.62 -29.86 15.85
C MET A 831 18.13 -30.28 14.47
N ARG A 832 17.41 -29.93 13.39
CA ARG A 832 17.84 -30.17 12.00
C ARG A 832 18.06 -28.87 11.24
N PHE A 833 18.98 -28.88 10.28
CA PHE A 833 19.13 -27.82 9.30
C PHE A 833 18.08 -27.97 8.19
N LEU A 834 17.45 -26.87 7.79
CA LEU A 834 16.39 -26.86 6.76
C LEU A 834 16.91 -26.46 5.37
N GLY A 835 18.21 -26.17 5.25
CA GLY A 835 18.85 -25.80 4.00
C GLY A 835 20.37 -25.99 4.05
N THR A 836 21.06 -25.50 3.02
CA THR A 836 22.53 -25.56 2.91
C THR A 836 23.11 -24.17 2.60
N SER A 837 24.31 -23.88 3.11
CA SER A 837 25.05 -22.65 2.83
C SER A 837 26.55 -22.93 2.69
N LYS A 838 27.32 -21.97 2.15
CA LYS A 838 28.79 -22.07 2.12
C LYS A 838 29.35 -22.17 3.54
N LEU A 839 28.80 -21.40 4.49
CA LEU A 839 29.22 -21.36 5.89
C LEU A 839 28.94 -22.67 6.63
N LEU A 840 27.79 -23.30 6.39
CA LEU A 840 27.43 -24.62 6.93
C LEU A 840 28.44 -25.67 6.45
N ARG A 841 28.67 -25.72 5.14
CA ARG A 841 29.60 -26.68 4.52
C ARG A 841 31.05 -26.46 4.96
N SER A 842 31.53 -25.21 5.00
CA SER A 842 32.88 -24.89 5.48
C SER A 842 33.05 -25.16 6.98
N SER A 843 31.95 -25.32 7.72
CA SER A 843 31.95 -25.68 9.15
C SER A 843 31.92 -27.20 9.39
N GLY A 844 31.97 -28.02 8.32
CA GLY A 844 31.92 -29.48 8.42
C GLY A 844 30.51 -30.06 8.66
N LEU A 845 29.47 -29.24 8.50
CA LEU A 845 28.07 -29.60 8.70
C LEU A 845 27.34 -29.83 7.37
N GLU A 846 26.32 -30.68 7.41
CA GLU A 846 25.46 -31.04 6.27
C GLU A 846 23.99 -30.75 6.57
N GLN A 847 23.17 -30.57 5.52
CA GLN A 847 21.73 -30.34 5.71
C GLN A 847 21.03 -31.53 6.39
N SER A 848 21.54 -32.75 6.16
CA SER A 848 21.05 -34.00 6.75
C SER A 848 21.40 -34.16 8.24
N ASP A 849 22.26 -33.31 8.80
CA ASP A 849 22.68 -33.42 10.20
C ASP A 849 21.53 -33.14 11.16
N ILE A 850 21.40 -34.02 12.16
CA ILE A 850 20.58 -33.77 13.35
C ILE A 850 21.51 -33.44 14.51
N VAL A 851 21.50 -32.19 14.96
CA VAL A 851 22.26 -31.74 16.13
C VAL A 851 21.58 -32.25 17.40
N VAL A 852 22.30 -33.08 18.15
CA VAL A 852 21.82 -33.72 19.38
C VAL A 852 22.55 -33.26 20.62
N ALA A 853 23.71 -32.61 20.46
CA ALA A 853 24.37 -31.91 21.55
C ALA A 853 25.12 -30.67 21.06
N VAL A 854 25.22 -29.67 21.93
CA VAL A 854 26.00 -28.44 21.72
C VAL A 854 26.82 -28.19 22.97
N ARG A 855 28.14 -28.04 22.84
CA ARG A 855 29.05 -27.84 23.99
C ARG A 855 28.90 -28.91 25.07
N GLY A 856 28.64 -30.14 24.62
CA GLY A 856 28.39 -31.29 25.48
C GLY A 856 27.05 -31.26 26.21
N TYR A 857 26.11 -30.37 25.87
CA TYR A 857 24.76 -30.33 26.44
C TYR A 857 23.74 -30.89 25.47
N ARG A 858 22.81 -31.71 25.95
CA ARG A 858 21.78 -32.35 25.13
C ARG A 858 20.86 -31.31 24.46
N VAL A 859 20.62 -31.48 23.16
CA VAL A 859 19.63 -30.74 22.38
C VAL A 859 18.40 -31.60 22.18
N THR A 860 17.23 -31.05 22.52
CA THR A 860 15.91 -31.70 22.36
C THR A 860 15.07 -31.06 21.26
N GLY A 861 15.54 -29.95 20.70
CA GLY A 861 14.83 -29.16 19.70
C GLY A 861 15.46 -27.78 19.49
N TYR A 862 14.87 -27.01 18.60
CA TYR A 862 15.21 -25.64 18.21
C TYR A 862 15.46 -24.71 19.40
N LYS A 863 14.52 -24.66 20.36
CA LYS A 863 14.65 -23.78 21.55
C LYS A 863 15.90 -24.11 22.35
N SER A 864 16.11 -25.39 22.67
CA SER A 864 17.28 -25.83 23.44
C SER A 864 18.59 -25.58 22.69
N TYR A 865 18.60 -25.77 21.38
CA TYR A 865 19.74 -25.46 20.54
C TYR A 865 20.10 -23.98 20.61
N ILE A 866 19.14 -23.06 20.48
CA ILE A 866 19.39 -21.61 20.55
C ILE A 866 20.02 -21.23 21.89
N MET A 867 19.43 -21.69 22.99
CA MET A 867 19.91 -21.35 24.33
C MET A 867 21.33 -21.86 24.59
N LEU A 868 21.66 -23.06 24.10
CA LEU A 868 22.95 -23.72 24.33
C LEU A 868 24.03 -23.25 23.36
N ARG A 869 23.68 -22.99 22.11
CA ARG A 869 24.56 -22.41 21.10
C ARG A 869 25.13 -21.08 21.58
N ASP A 870 24.27 -20.25 22.16
CA ASP A 870 24.63 -18.89 22.53
C ASP A 870 25.48 -18.85 23.81
N LEU A 871 25.79 -19.99 24.45
CA LEU A 871 26.54 -20.04 25.71
C LEU A 871 27.88 -19.29 25.67
N ASP A 872 28.54 -19.32 24.52
CA ASP A 872 29.78 -18.59 24.27
C ASP A 872 29.90 -18.21 22.80
N PHE A 873 30.47 -17.05 22.51
CA PHE A 873 30.58 -16.48 21.16
C PHE A 873 32.03 -16.20 20.81
N GLY A 874 32.39 -16.32 19.53
CA GLY A 874 33.76 -16.05 19.07
C GLY A 874 34.75 -17.20 19.36
N VAL A 875 34.26 -18.36 19.80
CA VAL A 875 35.05 -19.58 19.98
C VAL A 875 34.46 -20.71 19.13
N PRO A 876 35.25 -21.73 18.75
CA PRO A 876 34.74 -22.92 18.07
C PRO A 876 33.52 -23.51 18.79
N LEU A 877 32.54 -23.99 18.01
CA LEU A 877 31.31 -24.59 18.53
C LEU A 877 31.38 -26.11 18.37
N PRO A 878 31.68 -26.86 19.44
CA PRO A 878 31.61 -28.31 19.42
C PRO A 878 30.15 -28.77 19.42
N LEU A 879 29.83 -29.63 18.46
CA LEU A 879 28.53 -30.24 18.22
C LEU A 879 28.65 -31.76 18.22
N ILE A 880 27.62 -32.45 18.69
CA ILE A 880 27.41 -33.85 18.34
C ILE A 880 26.23 -33.90 17.38
N VAL A 881 26.45 -34.47 16.20
CA VAL A 881 25.43 -34.63 15.16
C VAL A 881 25.18 -36.11 14.89
N TRP A 882 23.96 -36.44 14.49
CA TRP A 882 23.64 -37.73 13.88
C TRP A 882 23.67 -37.59 12.36
N ARG A 883 24.54 -38.38 11.71
CA ARG A 883 24.73 -38.42 10.25
C ARG A 883 24.94 -39.86 9.81
N ASP A 884 24.33 -40.25 8.69
CA ASP A 884 24.51 -41.57 8.06
C ASP A 884 24.35 -42.77 9.02
N GLY A 885 23.41 -42.68 9.96
CA GLY A 885 23.15 -43.77 10.90
C GLY A 885 24.09 -43.83 12.11
N GLY A 886 24.90 -42.80 12.38
CA GLY A 886 25.78 -42.74 13.56
C GLY A 886 25.98 -41.34 14.13
N TYR A 887 26.42 -41.27 15.39
CA TYR A 887 26.81 -40.01 16.03
C TYR A 887 28.25 -39.65 15.68
N ARG A 888 28.51 -38.35 15.45
CA ARG A 888 29.83 -37.79 15.16
C ARG A 888 30.01 -36.47 15.88
N GLU A 889 31.22 -36.21 16.36
CA GLU A 889 31.60 -34.88 16.83
C GLU A 889 32.02 -34.00 15.65
N VAL A 890 31.50 -32.78 15.62
CA VAL A 890 31.86 -31.74 14.65
C VAL A 890 32.22 -30.49 15.43
N VAL A 891 33.47 -30.03 15.30
CA VAL A 891 33.92 -28.77 15.90
C VAL A 891 33.93 -27.71 14.82
N THR A 892 32.94 -26.83 14.84
CA THR A 892 32.86 -25.76 13.85
C THR A 892 33.84 -24.64 14.22
N PRO A 893 34.40 -23.91 13.24
CA PRO A 893 35.14 -22.70 13.53
C PRO A 893 34.25 -21.68 14.26
N ALA A 894 34.87 -20.67 14.87
CA ALA A 894 34.15 -19.54 15.43
C ALA A 894 33.47 -18.77 14.29
N VAL A 895 32.14 -18.76 14.28
CA VAL A 895 31.33 -18.04 13.28
C VAL A 895 30.48 -16.98 13.97
N HIS A 896 30.14 -15.92 13.25
CA HIS A 896 29.36 -14.83 13.83
C HIS A 896 28.01 -15.34 14.36
N SER A 897 27.69 -15.00 15.61
CA SER A 897 26.49 -15.46 16.33
C SER A 897 26.31 -16.99 16.39
N ASN A 898 27.35 -17.78 16.13
CA ASN A 898 27.27 -19.25 16.00
C ASN A 898 26.19 -19.72 15.00
N LEU A 899 25.82 -18.87 14.04
CA LEU A 899 24.84 -19.16 13.01
C LEU A 899 25.55 -19.61 11.73
N PHE A 900 24.98 -20.61 11.06
CA PHE A 900 25.55 -21.21 9.86
C PHE A 900 24.87 -20.73 8.56
N GLY A 901 24.15 -19.61 8.60
CA GLY A 901 23.50 -19.03 7.42
C GLY A 901 22.39 -19.91 6.80
N VAL A 902 21.72 -20.74 7.60
CA VAL A 902 20.61 -21.60 7.19
C VAL A 902 19.49 -21.58 8.22
N GLU A 903 18.26 -21.84 7.79
CA GLU A 903 17.15 -22.09 8.70
C GLU A 903 17.35 -23.40 9.48
N ILE A 904 16.80 -23.45 10.69
CA ILE A 904 16.88 -24.58 11.61
C ILE A 904 15.47 -24.91 12.13
N GLY A 905 15.23 -26.17 12.45
CA GLY A 905 13.93 -26.63 12.95
C GLY A 905 14.04 -27.78 13.93
N ASP A 906 12.92 -28.11 14.56
CA ASP A 906 12.83 -29.32 15.38
C ASP A 906 12.97 -30.57 14.50
N TYR A 907 13.68 -31.55 15.03
CA TYR A 907 13.64 -32.93 14.57
C TYR A 907 12.92 -33.77 15.63
N LYS A 908 11.93 -34.55 15.18
CA LYS A 908 11.28 -35.62 15.94
C LYS A 908 11.25 -36.86 15.06
N ALA A 909 11.67 -38.00 15.59
CA ALA A 909 11.56 -39.26 14.87
C ALA A 909 10.10 -39.52 14.50
N ALA A 910 9.85 -39.97 13.26
CA ALA A 910 8.54 -40.45 12.86
C ALA A 910 8.20 -41.68 13.72
N ARG A 911 7.02 -41.67 14.34
CA ARG A 911 6.52 -42.81 15.13
C ARG A 911 6.06 -43.93 14.23
#